data_AF-A0A9P9CHN3-F1
#
_entry.id   AF-A0A9P9CHN3-F1
#
_cell.length_a   1.000
_cell.length_b   1.000
_cell.length_c   1.000
_cell.angle_alpha   90.00
_cell.angle_beta   90.00
_cell.angle_gamma   90.00
#
_symmetry.space_group_name_H-M   'P 1'
#
loop_
_entity.id
_entity.type
_entity.pdbx_description
1 polymer ?
#
loop_
_entity_poly.entity_id
_entity_poly.type
_entity_poly.pdbx_seq_one_letter_code
_entity_poly.pdbx_strand_id
1 'polypeptide(L)'
;MAPQNAPARPPVVPESFLSVPEQRLYILSIGALVQALKMLDLFSAMASTDVSWRRLLWKWIIIDAVYVWTMASLRIPRLAFTKRARIMYIFVFAAFNWVLFGSYTLSFVSLSPNSIFRWTERQLALSERRVSVEDVINAGSHLRGQHTVRLSPISTATLNPFLQTFCLTAGAPVFIPVVFNNTRPRFVQYSHKPLEEGSTKTLIELSARDLQSIDQSIISIPPAPVDVDEDEAEALVDLGAPRLQKTEVLHHIKVSKPGVIHLERAGESNEVGIRLRMGSVTVVECPTAQFVDKVPDATRCTGGNEDLALAVFGVPPLALTWTRKIDARLEEFVVEGIEGKHFEKEKEAVVAEKIPIPLTISLEKLGSHIYTLESIRDRLGNAVSLGNLPVTDTIRTFAVLRRPEVSFSNCAAGKPVGLRKGQTATLRVKTHDADGRDAPWTVTLEGPKQSKQVLELQSSEKGFDVKEEGEWTIKSVKGRYCPGDILSPDTCRVAELPVPSAEASWEKLRECSGDTGVSAALVLHGTPPFTVTWLSSFGGQDSVHSRTVDGSRGAFMLQPERSGTYKYTYLKLSDANYKDIKLNGPSVELNVHPVASAQLRKGKRDEVYSCAGNNVDVEVDLKGSAPWKLEVQVLGPKGSRTIPFPGLHDARTKLNIAIPEDINSEGGTFQIDLVSVEDAHGCKRPLSEQGMSVKVKRVKPTVKFYGKDGKREVTVHQGEDARLPLRLTGDGPWKLEYHLKNKPGRKFTERIGANNANAELRVRDSGIFELLEISDKHCPGSIIEPESQYVVNWVPRPSVKLAETTAVTHIPTNDSYIRAPICEGLPDHVDLELTGRAPFKIKYLVAQERHSSPLRIVSADNTIGSIQRALRFALDTSTPGRMLYRVRDIGDAAYPLRLDNHIHDNDNRLQFEQQVLERPSAAFKNAERLSYCLGDALTPISPSYKEEGVIVLDGAPPFALDLAIRNLGTSDVQHETVYVPTNEWKLNVPRYILKSVGQHLVEIQAVRDANGCDHAPLDPTRRNVWIDVAETAAIVPYDRRLDYCVGDALQFQLEGTPPWRVQYDFNGRRVTASSKTSQFRRVAGAAGTFSVVSIAHQRNMCQTPVNDLHIRIHEIPSAEVSHGNKFLEDIREGEQAEIVFTLIGEPPFTFTYQRAELTKYKSKTPKVLETHTVTGIMTNEYSIFSALEGTWTVTFISDRWCRYPPAQTDSTVEKA
;
A
#
# COMPACT_ATOMS: atom_id res chain seq x y z
N MET A 1 64.74 -34.51 6.13
CA MET A 1 64.56 -35.72 5.30
C MET A 1 63.89 -35.33 4.00
N ALA A 2 64.41 -35.77 2.85
CA ALA A 2 63.67 -35.72 1.58
C ALA A 2 62.95 -37.07 1.38
N PRO A 3 61.70 -37.10 0.88
CA PRO A 3 61.02 -38.36 0.62
C PRO A 3 61.68 -39.08 -0.56
N GLN A 4 62.01 -40.36 -0.37
CA GLN A 4 62.46 -41.22 -1.46
C GLN A 4 61.30 -41.48 -2.43
N ASN A 5 61.42 -41.01 -3.67
CA ASN A 5 60.45 -41.35 -4.70
C ASN A 5 60.57 -42.84 -5.05
N ALA A 6 59.46 -43.57 -4.92
CA ALA A 6 59.40 -44.99 -5.27
C ALA A 6 59.73 -45.21 -6.77
N PRO A 7 60.34 -46.35 -7.14
CA PRO A 7 60.72 -46.63 -8.52
C PRO A 7 59.51 -46.59 -9.46
N ALA A 8 59.65 -45.87 -10.57
CA ALA A 8 58.59 -45.72 -11.56
C ALA A 8 58.25 -47.08 -12.19
N ARG A 9 56.96 -47.42 -12.26
CA ARG A 9 56.51 -48.64 -12.94
C ARG A 9 56.85 -48.56 -14.44
N PRO A 10 57.38 -49.63 -15.06
CA PRO A 10 57.76 -49.61 -16.47
C PRO A 10 56.59 -49.30 -17.42
N PRO A 11 56.88 -48.90 -18.67
CA PRO A 11 55.86 -48.74 -19.72
C PRO A 11 55.07 -50.04 -19.96
N VAL A 12 53.88 -49.91 -20.55
CA VAL A 12 53.01 -51.08 -20.82
C VAL A 12 53.58 -51.95 -21.94
N VAL A 13 54.24 -51.35 -22.92
CA VAL A 13 55.03 -52.06 -23.94
C VAL A 13 56.48 -52.15 -23.43
N PRO A 14 57.04 -53.36 -23.24
CA PRO A 14 58.41 -53.51 -22.77
C PRO A 14 59.43 -52.88 -23.73
N GLU A 15 60.47 -52.26 -23.17
CA GLU A 15 61.53 -51.58 -23.93
C GLU A 15 62.38 -52.54 -24.79
N SER A 16 62.22 -53.85 -24.60
CA SER A 16 62.81 -54.91 -25.43
C SER A 16 62.11 -55.13 -26.78
N PHE A 17 60.90 -54.60 -26.99
CA PHE A 17 60.16 -54.71 -28.25
C PHE A 17 60.16 -53.42 -29.07
N LEU A 18 60.06 -52.27 -28.38
CA LEU A 18 60.06 -50.93 -28.98
C LEU A 18 60.75 -49.98 -28.00
N SER A 19 61.75 -49.24 -28.47
CA SER A 19 62.48 -48.30 -27.62
C SER A 19 61.58 -47.13 -27.21
N VAL A 20 61.88 -46.50 -26.07
CA VAL A 20 61.07 -45.38 -25.57
C VAL A 20 60.91 -44.23 -26.58
N PRO A 21 61.93 -43.83 -27.38
CA PRO A 21 61.75 -42.86 -28.46
C PRO A 21 60.75 -43.30 -29.54
N GLU A 22 60.79 -44.56 -29.97
CA GLU A 22 59.87 -45.11 -30.98
C GLU A 22 58.44 -45.19 -30.45
N GLN A 23 58.24 -45.61 -29.20
CA GLN A 23 56.91 -45.58 -28.56
C GLN A 23 56.32 -44.16 -28.55
N ARG A 24 57.15 -43.11 -28.36
CA ARG A 24 56.71 -41.71 -28.51
C ARG A 24 56.39 -41.36 -29.96
N LEU A 25 57.22 -41.77 -30.91
CA LEU A 25 57.02 -41.50 -32.33
C LEU A 25 55.67 -42.06 -32.82
N TYR A 26 55.37 -43.32 -32.50
CA TYR A 26 54.14 -43.98 -32.93
C TYR A 26 52.88 -43.40 -32.27
N ILE A 27 52.90 -43.09 -30.97
CA ILE A 27 51.70 -42.48 -30.34
C ILE A 27 51.46 -41.05 -30.86
N LEU A 28 52.52 -40.29 -31.18
CA LEU A 28 52.40 -38.95 -31.75
C LEU A 28 51.98 -38.98 -33.23
N SER A 29 52.43 -39.94 -34.04
CA SER A 29 52.01 -40.08 -35.43
C SER A 29 50.54 -40.51 -35.56
N ILE A 30 50.05 -41.37 -34.65
CA ILE A 30 48.61 -41.66 -34.50
C ILE A 30 47.83 -40.37 -34.15
N GLY A 31 48.36 -39.52 -33.27
CA GLY A 31 47.76 -38.23 -32.95
C GLY A 31 47.67 -37.28 -34.15
N ALA A 32 48.75 -37.18 -34.93
CA ALA A 32 48.79 -36.40 -36.16
C ALA A 32 47.78 -36.91 -37.19
N LEU A 33 47.65 -38.23 -37.35
CA LEU A 33 46.65 -38.86 -38.22
C LEU A 33 45.20 -38.54 -37.77
N VAL A 34 44.92 -38.60 -36.47
CA VAL A 34 43.61 -38.23 -35.90
C VAL A 34 43.28 -36.76 -36.20
N GLN A 35 44.21 -35.82 -36.00
CA GLN A 35 43.95 -34.42 -36.32
C GLN A 35 43.87 -34.17 -37.85
N ALA A 36 44.59 -34.92 -38.68
CA ALA A 36 44.49 -34.82 -40.13
C ALA A 36 43.12 -35.28 -40.66
N LEU A 37 42.61 -36.41 -40.18
CA LEU A 37 41.26 -36.90 -40.51
C LEU A 37 40.17 -35.92 -40.07
N LYS A 38 40.35 -35.29 -38.90
CA LYS A 38 39.47 -34.26 -38.34
C LYS A 38 39.45 -32.97 -39.17
N MET A 39 40.58 -32.56 -39.74
CA MET A 39 40.63 -31.46 -40.71
C MET A 39 39.94 -31.83 -42.04
N LEU A 40 40.06 -33.08 -42.49
CA LEU A 40 39.39 -33.58 -43.71
C LEU A 40 37.86 -33.62 -43.53
N ASP A 41 37.38 -34.09 -42.37
CA ASP A 41 35.99 -33.97 -41.91
C ASP A 41 35.51 -32.50 -41.89
N LEU A 42 36.34 -31.56 -41.42
CA LEU A 42 36.00 -30.13 -41.39
C LEU A 42 35.89 -29.52 -42.80
N PHE A 43 36.83 -29.81 -43.70
CA PHE A 43 36.78 -29.31 -45.08
C PHE A 43 35.61 -29.90 -45.87
N SER A 44 35.28 -31.18 -45.67
CA SER A 44 34.08 -31.79 -46.28
C SER A 44 32.78 -31.25 -45.68
N ALA A 45 32.76 -30.94 -44.38
CA ALA A 45 31.64 -30.26 -43.72
C ALA A 45 31.40 -28.82 -44.22
N MET A 46 32.46 -28.07 -44.53
CA MET A 46 32.36 -26.75 -45.15
C MET A 46 31.89 -26.80 -46.62
N ALA A 47 32.10 -27.93 -47.30
CA ALA A 47 31.80 -28.10 -48.72
C ALA A 47 30.42 -28.71 -49.02
N SER A 48 29.62 -29.06 -48.01
CA SER A 48 28.33 -29.76 -48.19
C SER A 48 27.23 -29.23 -47.27
N THR A 49 25.99 -29.21 -47.78
CA THR A 49 24.85 -28.52 -47.16
C THR A 49 24.19 -29.30 -46.02
N ASP A 50 24.10 -30.62 -46.14
CA ASP A 50 23.30 -31.48 -45.25
C ASP A 50 24.10 -32.08 -44.08
N VAL A 51 24.98 -31.27 -43.47
CA VAL A 51 25.91 -31.73 -42.43
C VAL A 51 25.42 -31.41 -41.03
N SER A 52 25.23 -32.46 -40.23
CA SER A 52 24.89 -32.35 -38.82
C SER A 52 26.12 -32.02 -37.96
N TRP A 53 26.50 -30.74 -37.92
CA TRP A 53 27.63 -30.20 -37.13
C TRP A 53 27.70 -30.74 -35.69
N ARG A 54 26.55 -30.83 -34.99
CA ARG A 54 26.45 -31.43 -33.65
C ARG A 54 26.92 -32.89 -33.59
N ARG A 55 26.75 -33.69 -34.65
CA ARG A 55 27.25 -35.08 -34.73
C ARG A 55 28.78 -35.12 -34.91
N LEU A 56 29.34 -34.23 -35.73
CA LEU A 56 30.79 -34.10 -35.89
C LEU A 56 31.48 -33.62 -34.61
N LEU A 57 30.90 -32.63 -33.93
CA LEU A 57 31.34 -32.15 -32.63
C LEU A 57 31.48 -33.30 -31.61
N TRP A 58 30.43 -34.10 -31.41
CA TRP A 58 30.48 -35.23 -30.48
C TRP A 58 31.39 -36.38 -30.95
N LYS A 59 31.46 -36.67 -32.27
CA LYS A 59 32.41 -37.63 -32.86
C LYS A 59 33.85 -37.30 -32.44
N TRP A 60 34.29 -36.06 -32.70
CA TRP A 60 35.69 -35.67 -32.45
C TRP A 60 36.02 -35.46 -30.97
N ILE A 61 35.08 -34.99 -30.15
CA ILE A 61 35.25 -34.97 -28.68
C ILE A 61 35.51 -36.37 -28.13
N ILE A 62 34.76 -37.38 -28.56
CA ILE A 62 34.92 -38.77 -28.09
C ILE A 62 36.25 -39.35 -28.57
N ILE A 63 36.63 -39.14 -29.84
CA ILE A 63 37.89 -39.66 -30.40
C ILE A 63 39.11 -39.02 -29.73
N ASP A 64 39.15 -37.69 -29.57
CA ASP A 64 40.25 -37.00 -28.88
C ASP A 64 40.35 -37.45 -27.40
N ALA A 65 39.21 -37.66 -26.72
CA ALA A 65 39.20 -38.14 -25.34
C ALA A 65 39.75 -39.57 -25.20
N VAL A 66 39.38 -40.48 -26.11
CA VAL A 66 39.93 -41.85 -26.16
C VAL A 66 41.43 -41.84 -26.47
N TYR A 67 41.89 -40.97 -27.37
CA TYR A 67 43.32 -40.83 -27.69
C TYR A 67 44.14 -40.34 -26.49
N VAL A 68 43.69 -39.29 -25.77
CA VAL A 68 44.38 -38.81 -24.56
C VAL A 68 44.36 -39.86 -23.44
N TRP A 69 43.26 -40.62 -23.30
CA TRP A 69 43.13 -41.68 -22.30
C TRP A 69 44.06 -42.87 -22.58
N THR A 70 44.17 -43.31 -23.84
CA THR A 70 45.05 -44.42 -24.25
C THR A 70 46.52 -44.04 -24.14
N MET A 71 46.94 -42.88 -24.69
CA MET A 71 48.31 -42.36 -24.59
C MET A 71 48.84 -42.39 -23.15
N ALA A 72 48.08 -41.83 -22.20
CA ALA A 72 48.51 -41.75 -20.81
C ALA A 72 48.42 -43.09 -20.06
N SER A 73 47.66 -44.07 -20.58
CA SER A 73 47.55 -45.42 -20.00
C SER A 73 48.70 -46.35 -20.42
N LEU A 74 49.35 -46.09 -21.57
CA LEU A 74 50.55 -46.80 -22.03
C LEU A 74 51.80 -46.56 -21.16
N ARG A 75 51.77 -45.57 -20.25
CA ARG A 75 52.85 -45.24 -19.29
C ARG A 75 54.21 -44.89 -19.94
N ILE A 76 54.20 -44.39 -21.17
CA ILE A 76 55.41 -43.98 -21.89
C ILE A 76 56.11 -42.83 -21.12
N PRO A 77 57.42 -42.94 -20.77
CA PRO A 77 58.14 -41.88 -20.07
C PRO A 77 58.05 -40.52 -20.79
N ARG A 78 57.85 -39.44 -20.02
CA ARG A 78 57.51 -38.06 -20.47
C ARG A 78 56.11 -37.84 -21.06
N LEU A 79 55.30 -38.89 -21.31
CA LEU A 79 53.88 -38.76 -21.72
C LEU A 79 52.88 -39.39 -20.71
N ALA A 80 53.39 -39.92 -19.60
CA ALA A 80 52.58 -40.44 -18.49
C ALA A 80 51.96 -39.31 -17.65
N PHE A 81 50.85 -38.72 -18.13
CA PHE A 81 50.15 -37.62 -17.45
C PHE A 81 49.43 -38.05 -16.16
N THR A 82 49.46 -37.17 -15.15
CA THR A 82 48.72 -37.37 -13.89
C THR A 82 47.21 -37.35 -14.11
N LYS A 83 46.42 -37.97 -13.21
CA LYS A 83 44.94 -38.04 -13.35
C LYS A 83 44.29 -36.67 -13.61
N ARG A 84 44.77 -35.59 -12.97
CA ARG A 84 44.30 -34.21 -13.18
C ARG A 84 44.67 -33.66 -14.55
N ALA A 85 45.93 -33.83 -14.98
CA ALA A 85 46.40 -33.37 -16.29
C ALA A 85 45.65 -34.05 -17.45
N ARG A 86 45.33 -35.35 -17.34
CA ARG A 86 44.51 -36.05 -18.35
C ARG A 86 43.14 -35.40 -18.55
N ILE A 87 42.46 -35.05 -17.45
CA ILE A 87 41.14 -34.40 -17.49
C ILE A 87 41.26 -32.99 -18.10
N MET A 88 42.28 -32.22 -17.72
CA MET A 88 42.56 -30.90 -18.31
C MET A 88 42.75 -30.98 -19.83
N TYR A 89 43.58 -31.90 -20.34
CA TYR A 89 43.78 -32.03 -21.80
C TYR A 89 42.51 -32.44 -22.53
N ILE A 90 41.67 -33.31 -21.95
CA ILE A 90 40.35 -33.66 -22.53
C ILE A 90 39.45 -32.42 -22.62
N PHE A 91 39.42 -31.56 -21.59
CA PHE A 91 38.67 -30.30 -21.64
C PHE A 91 39.23 -29.32 -22.69
N VAL A 92 40.55 -29.21 -22.84
CA VAL A 92 41.18 -28.36 -23.87
C VAL A 92 40.83 -28.83 -25.28
N PHE A 93 40.92 -30.14 -25.56
CA PHE A 93 40.49 -30.68 -26.85
C PHE A 93 38.98 -30.55 -27.06
N ALA A 94 38.15 -30.69 -26.01
CA ALA A 94 36.71 -30.48 -26.12
C ALA A 94 36.33 -29.03 -26.44
N ALA A 95 37.01 -28.05 -25.81
CA ALA A 95 36.84 -26.63 -26.14
C ALA A 95 37.30 -26.31 -27.57
N PHE A 96 38.42 -26.88 -28.02
CA PHE A 96 38.89 -26.71 -29.40
C PHE A 96 37.91 -27.33 -30.43
N ASN A 97 37.36 -28.51 -30.14
CA ASN A 97 36.30 -29.11 -30.96
C ASN A 97 35.02 -28.24 -30.98
N TRP A 98 34.65 -27.63 -29.87
CA TRP A 98 33.52 -26.70 -29.80
C TRP A 98 33.73 -25.42 -30.62
N VAL A 99 34.96 -24.92 -30.72
CA VAL A 99 35.31 -23.78 -31.61
C VAL A 99 35.29 -24.16 -33.10
N LEU A 100 35.62 -25.42 -33.44
CA LEU A 100 35.63 -25.90 -34.83
C LEU A 100 34.27 -26.39 -35.36
N PHE A 101 33.45 -27.02 -34.50
CA PHE A 101 32.21 -27.70 -34.91
C PHE A 101 30.96 -27.25 -34.11
N GLY A 102 31.10 -26.27 -33.22
CA GLY A 102 29.97 -25.64 -32.52
C GLY A 102 29.26 -24.59 -33.38
N SER A 103 27.94 -24.53 -33.29
CA SER A 103 27.13 -23.50 -33.96
C SER A 103 27.11 -22.21 -33.13
N TYR A 104 27.88 -21.20 -33.55
CA TYR A 104 27.89 -19.86 -32.93
C TYR A 104 27.70 -18.75 -33.97
N THR A 105 26.96 -17.72 -33.59
CA THR A 105 26.82 -16.46 -34.34
C THR A 105 27.61 -15.36 -33.63
N LEU A 106 28.92 -15.32 -33.83
CA LEU A 106 29.83 -14.33 -33.24
C LEU A 106 30.61 -13.57 -34.33
N SER A 107 30.43 -12.25 -34.37
CA SER A 107 30.97 -11.37 -35.42
C SER A 107 32.46 -11.05 -35.22
N PHE A 108 33.34 -12.02 -35.49
CA PHE A 108 34.80 -11.82 -35.45
C PHE A 108 35.37 -11.31 -36.79
N VAL A 109 35.35 -9.99 -37.00
CA VAL A 109 35.90 -9.33 -38.22
C VAL A 109 37.44 -9.24 -38.21
N SER A 110 38.10 -9.43 -37.07
CA SER A 110 39.54 -9.17 -36.88
C SER A 110 40.48 -10.39 -36.95
N LEU A 111 39.97 -11.60 -37.26
CA LEU A 111 40.78 -12.84 -37.31
C LEU A 111 40.44 -13.70 -38.55
N SER A 112 40.51 -13.12 -39.75
CA SER A 112 40.45 -13.89 -41.00
C SER A 112 41.75 -14.69 -41.24
N PRO A 113 41.72 -16.00 -41.50
CA PRO A 113 42.92 -16.84 -41.72
C PRO A 113 43.60 -16.65 -43.10
N ASN A 114 43.34 -15.54 -43.79
CA ASN A 114 43.82 -15.27 -45.17
C ASN A 114 45.34 -15.03 -45.28
N SER A 115 46.07 -15.02 -44.17
CA SER A 115 47.53 -14.83 -44.14
C SER A 115 48.35 -16.10 -44.39
N ILE A 116 47.72 -17.29 -44.47
CA ILE A 116 48.42 -18.58 -44.61
C ILE A 116 48.15 -19.29 -45.95
N PHE A 117 47.04 -18.99 -46.64
CA PHE A 117 46.72 -19.56 -47.96
C PHE A 117 46.57 -18.46 -49.03
N ARG A 118 47.66 -18.11 -49.70
CA ARG A 118 47.59 -17.46 -51.02
C ARG A 118 47.28 -18.51 -52.08
N TRP A 119 45.99 -18.74 -52.35
CA TRP A 119 45.59 -19.24 -53.67
C TRP A 119 45.79 -18.11 -54.69
N THR A 120 46.30 -18.44 -55.88
CA THR A 120 46.47 -17.46 -56.96
C THR A 120 45.11 -16.89 -57.36
N GLU A 121 45.02 -15.56 -57.45
CA GLU A 121 43.78 -14.89 -57.85
C GLU A 121 43.50 -15.17 -59.33
N ARG A 122 42.67 -16.19 -59.59
CA ARG A 122 42.19 -16.49 -60.94
C ARG A 122 41.08 -15.51 -61.32
N GLN A 123 41.47 -14.38 -61.89
CA GLN A 123 40.60 -13.28 -62.31
C GLN A 123 39.75 -13.66 -63.53
N LEU A 124 38.60 -13.01 -63.71
CA LEU A 124 37.69 -13.29 -64.82
C LEU A 124 38.20 -12.65 -66.12
N ALA A 125 38.55 -13.50 -67.09
CA ALA A 125 38.80 -13.09 -68.47
C ALA A 125 37.48 -12.76 -69.18
N LEU A 126 37.58 -12.10 -70.34
CA LEU A 126 36.43 -11.70 -71.18
C LEU A 126 35.44 -12.82 -71.56
N SER A 127 35.88 -14.08 -71.49
CA SER A 127 35.07 -15.28 -71.74
C SER A 127 34.34 -15.82 -70.49
N GLU A 128 34.28 -15.05 -69.39
CA GLU A 128 33.74 -15.46 -68.07
C GLU A 128 34.43 -16.71 -67.47
N ARG A 129 35.69 -16.94 -67.86
CA ARG A 129 36.57 -17.99 -67.32
C ARG A 129 37.64 -17.37 -66.40
N ARG A 130 38.03 -18.10 -65.36
CA ARG A 130 39.01 -17.65 -64.35
C ARG A 130 40.45 -18.03 -64.73
N VAL A 131 41.34 -17.05 -64.86
CA VAL A 131 42.74 -17.19 -65.32
C VAL A 131 43.70 -16.47 -64.35
N SER A 132 44.89 -17.02 -64.14
CA SER A 132 45.94 -16.44 -63.29
C SER A 132 46.76 -15.41 -64.07
N VAL A 133 47.02 -14.23 -63.50
CA VAL A 133 47.77 -13.14 -64.16
C VAL A 133 49.28 -13.32 -64.00
N GLU A 134 49.74 -13.81 -62.84
CA GLU A 134 51.15 -14.04 -62.55
C GLU A 134 51.82 -15.00 -63.55
N ASP A 135 51.12 -16.08 -63.92
CA ASP A 135 51.59 -17.11 -64.86
C ASP A 135 51.67 -16.61 -66.32
N VAL A 136 51.10 -15.43 -66.62
CA VAL A 136 51.16 -14.77 -67.93
C VAL A 136 52.30 -13.73 -67.99
N ILE A 137 52.84 -13.32 -66.85
CA ILE A 137 53.76 -12.17 -66.73
C ILE A 137 55.14 -12.54 -66.20
N ASN A 138 55.24 -13.44 -65.21
CA ASN A 138 56.45 -13.56 -64.39
C ASN A 138 57.43 -14.66 -64.86
N ALA A 139 58.17 -14.37 -65.94
CA ALA A 139 59.31 -15.17 -66.42
C ALA A 139 60.68 -14.83 -65.75
N GLY A 140 60.73 -13.85 -64.84
CA GLY A 140 61.62 -13.82 -63.66
C GLY A 140 63.15 -13.60 -63.81
N SER A 141 63.64 -12.46 -64.32
CA SER A 141 65.08 -12.15 -64.50
C SER A 141 65.57 -10.69 -64.14
N HIS A 142 65.58 -10.23 -62.83
CA HIS A 142 65.64 -8.76 -62.39
C HIS A 142 66.44 -8.22 -61.08
N LEU A 143 65.83 -7.56 -60.03
CA LEU A 143 66.19 -6.29 -59.22
C LEU A 143 66.90 -6.31 -57.76
N ARG A 144 67.50 -5.19 -57.19
CA ARG A 144 68.53 -5.13 -56.02
C ARG A 144 68.78 -3.79 -55.16
N GLY A 145 69.19 -3.77 -53.83
CA GLY A 145 69.76 -2.60 -52.95
C GLY A 145 69.62 -2.56 -51.34
N GLN A 146 70.05 -1.50 -50.50
CA GLN A 146 69.63 -1.06 -49.06
C GLN A 146 70.40 0.11 -48.15
N HIS A 147 69.89 0.77 -46.98
CA HIS A 147 70.37 1.90 -45.93
C HIS A 147 69.56 3.29 -45.35
N THR A 148 68.62 3.81 -44.39
CA THR A 148 67.59 3.49 -43.24
C THR A 148 66.96 4.52 -41.96
N VAL A 149 65.60 4.97 -41.51
CA VAL A 149 64.80 5.34 -40.04
C VAL A 149 63.11 5.35 -39.56
N ARG A 150 62.24 6.24 -38.73
CA ARG A 150 60.64 6.26 -38.20
C ARG A 150 59.82 7.09 -36.91
N LEU A 151 58.39 7.16 -36.57
CA LEU A 151 57.46 7.94 -35.41
C LEU A 151 55.90 7.59 -34.72
N SER A 152 55.01 8.40 -33.88
CA SER A 152 53.66 8.11 -32.93
C SER A 152 52.38 9.13 -32.33
N PRO A 153 51.23 8.84 -31.44
CA PRO A 153 49.81 9.57 -31.03
C PRO A 153 48.95 9.76 -29.53
N ILE A 154 47.53 10.07 -29.28
CA ILE A 154 46.64 10.69 -28.02
C ILE A 154 45.10 10.25 -27.33
N SER A 155 44.10 11.04 -26.61
CA SER A 155 42.83 10.68 -25.60
C SER A 155 41.43 11.56 -25.16
N THR A 156 40.43 11.31 -24.12
CA THR A 156 38.90 11.86 -23.80
C THR A 156 38.03 11.99 -22.31
N ALA A 157 36.65 12.39 -22.07
CA ALA A 157 35.77 12.79 -20.73
C ALA A 157 34.09 12.65 -20.39
N THR A 158 33.36 12.79 -19.13
CA THR A 158 31.76 12.83 -18.74
C THR A 158 31.04 13.21 -17.25
N LEU A 159 29.68 12.96 -16.79
CA LEU A 159 28.87 13.33 -15.44
C LEU A 159 27.30 12.82 -14.96
N ASN A 160 26.82 12.80 -13.59
CA ASN A 160 25.48 12.88 -12.65
C ASN A 160 24.24 11.85 -12.15
N PRO A 161 23.46 11.90 -10.91
CA PRO A 161 22.43 10.81 -10.45
C PRO A 161 21.00 10.80 -9.62
N PHE A 162 20.77 11.08 -8.28
CA PHE A 162 19.82 10.25 -7.38
C PHE A 162 18.31 10.56 -7.04
N LEU A 163 17.67 11.69 -7.40
CA LEU A 163 16.23 11.99 -7.11
C LEU A 163 15.77 12.04 -5.62
N GLN A 164 16.66 12.32 -4.66
CA GLN A 164 16.30 12.47 -3.24
C GLN A 164 15.48 13.74 -2.95
N THR A 165 14.61 13.68 -1.92
CA THR A 165 13.85 14.82 -1.39
C THR A 165 14.62 15.55 -0.28
N PHE A 166 14.41 16.85 -0.13
CA PHE A 166 15.25 17.72 0.71
C PHE A 166 14.43 18.82 1.40
N CYS A 167 14.42 18.82 2.73
CA CYS A 167 13.86 19.90 3.54
C CYS A 167 14.82 20.36 4.65
N LEU A 168 14.66 21.60 5.10
CA LEU A 168 15.45 22.27 6.12
C LEU A 168 14.73 22.20 7.47
N THR A 169 15.42 21.68 8.49
CA THR A 169 15.05 21.89 9.91
C THR A 169 15.78 23.12 10.45
N ALA A 170 15.27 23.70 11.54
CA ALA A 170 15.76 24.96 12.09
C ALA A 170 17.25 24.89 12.49
N GLY A 171 18.13 25.46 11.66
CA GLY A 171 19.58 25.53 11.86
C GLY A 171 20.41 24.45 11.17
N ALA A 172 19.80 23.44 10.52
CA ALA A 172 20.52 22.37 9.86
C ALA A 172 20.70 22.64 8.33
N PRO A 173 21.92 22.53 7.78
CA PRO A 173 22.14 22.60 6.34
C PRO A 173 21.89 21.24 5.66
N VAL A 174 21.53 21.28 4.38
CA VAL A 174 21.29 20.10 3.53
C VAL A 174 22.36 19.99 2.44
N PHE A 175 22.66 18.78 1.97
CA PHE A 175 23.74 18.50 1.02
C PHE A 175 23.22 17.75 -0.21
N ILE A 176 23.56 18.24 -1.42
CA ILE A 176 23.03 17.73 -2.70
C ILE A 176 24.20 17.20 -3.58
N PRO A 177 24.14 15.95 -4.11
CA PRO A 177 25.27 15.29 -4.78
C PRO A 177 25.49 15.64 -6.28
N VAL A 178 26.75 15.54 -6.73
CA VAL A 178 27.26 15.89 -8.08
C VAL A 178 28.35 14.90 -8.53
N VAL A 179 28.33 14.35 -9.76
CA VAL A 179 29.29 13.30 -10.23
C VAL A 179 30.03 13.63 -11.53
N PHE A 180 31.36 13.50 -11.59
CA PHE A 180 32.24 13.77 -12.77
C PHE A 180 32.87 12.48 -13.34
N ASN A 181 33.42 12.51 -14.57
CA ASN A 181 34.06 11.36 -15.21
C ASN A 181 35.30 11.75 -16.07
N ASN A 182 36.38 10.96 -16.03
CA ASN A 182 37.62 11.08 -16.83
C ASN A 182 38.41 12.42 -16.67
N THR A 183 38.04 13.26 -15.72
CA THR A 183 38.72 14.51 -15.31
C THR A 183 38.40 14.77 -13.83
N ARG A 184 38.98 15.82 -13.23
CA ARG A 184 38.65 16.31 -11.88
C ARG A 184 38.34 17.81 -11.96
N PRO A 185 37.15 18.26 -11.50
CA PRO A 185 36.77 19.67 -11.60
C PRO A 185 37.67 20.55 -10.72
N ARG A 186 38.02 21.75 -11.21
CA ARG A 186 38.62 22.82 -10.40
C ARG A 186 37.61 23.81 -9.85
N PHE A 187 36.47 23.94 -10.52
CA PHE A 187 35.36 24.80 -10.11
C PHE A 187 34.00 24.18 -10.49
N VAL A 188 32.96 24.53 -9.75
CA VAL A 188 31.55 24.14 -9.94
C VAL A 188 30.67 25.34 -9.62
N GLN A 189 29.81 25.75 -10.55
CA GLN A 189 28.99 26.95 -10.43
C GLN A 189 27.50 26.58 -10.46
N TYR A 190 26.75 27.06 -9.47
CA TYR A 190 25.31 26.84 -9.32
C TYR A 190 24.58 28.15 -9.01
N SER A 191 23.25 28.08 -8.96
CA SER A 191 22.38 29.21 -8.63
C SER A 191 21.33 28.83 -7.59
N HIS A 192 20.87 29.83 -6.83
CA HIS A 192 19.77 29.71 -5.86
C HIS A 192 18.71 30.79 -6.12
N LYS A 193 17.45 30.37 -6.22
CA LYS A 193 16.27 31.24 -6.33
C LYS A 193 15.35 30.99 -5.13
N PRO A 194 15.05 31.99 -4.29
CA PRO A 194 14.09 31.82 -3.19
C PRO A 194 12.67 31.46 -3.68
N LEU A 195 11.81 31.01 -2.76
CA LEU A 195 10.42 30.64 -3.05
C LEU A 195 9.45 31.85 -3.02
N GLU A 196 9.90 33.01 -2.56
CA GLU A 196 9.11 34.23 -2.48
C GLU A 196 8.86 34.84 -3.88
N GLU A 197 7.61 35.25 -4.12
CA GLU A 197 7.18 35.80 -5.41
C GLU A 197 7.86 37.16 -5.69
N GLY A 198 8.63 37.22 -6.79
CA GLY A 198 9.44 38.39 -7.17
C GLY A 198 10.93 38.34 -6.80
N SER A 199 11.39 37.27 -6.13
CA SER A 199 12.79 37.12 -5.72
C SER A 199 13.78 36.84 -6.87
N THR A 200 14.99 37.42 -6.79
CA THR A 200 16.03 37.34 -7.83
C THR A 200 16.92 36.09 -7.72
N LYS A 201 17.24 35.47 -8.86
CA LYS A 201 18.22 34.36 -8.98
C LYS A 201 19.62 34.84 -8.56
N THR A 202 20.23 34.18 -7.58
CA THR A 202 21.62 34.39 -7.16
C THR A 202 22.54 33.33 -7.78
N LEU A 203 23.82 33.67 -7.99
CA LEU A 203 24.85 32.77 -8.56
C LEU A 203 25.97 32.56 -7.54
N ILE A 204 26.41 31.31 -7.39
CA ILE A 204 27.40 30.87 -6.40
C ILE A 204 28.41 29.96 -7.09
N GLU A 205 29.70 30.22 -6.91
CA GLU A 205 30.79 29.43 -7.49
C GLU A 205 31.63 28.80 -6.37
N LEU A 206 31.84 27.49 -6.48
CA LEU A 206 32.60 26.66 -5.54
C LEU A 206 33.92 26.24 -6.21
N SER A 207 35.04 26.42 -5.53
CA SER A 207 36.32 25.84 -5.95
C SER A 207 36.45 24.37 -5.52
N ALA A 208 37.43 23.66 -6.08
CA ALA A 208 37.79 22.31 -5.64
C ALA A 208 38.15 22.21 -4.14
N ARG A 209 38.57 23.30 -3.49
CA ARG A 209 38.79 23.34 -2.03
C ARG A 209 37.47 23.38 -1.27
N ASP A 210 36.52 24.17 -1.77
CA ASP A 210 35.21 24.32 -1.12
C ASP A 210 34.43 23.01 -1.21
N LEU A 211 34.41 22.36 -2.38
CA LEU A 211 33.83 21.02 -2.57
C LEU A 211 34.42 20.00 -1.60
N GLN A 212 35.75 19.91 -1.50
CA GLN A 212 36.43 19.02 -0.54
C GLN A 212 36.08 19.34 0.92
N SER A 213 35.92 20.62 1.28
CA SER A 213 35.50 21.01 2.63
C SER A 213 34.04 20.67 2.94
N ILE A 214 33.17 20.73 1.93
CA ILE A 214 31.76 20.33 2.04
C ILE A 214 31.68 18.81 2.25
N ASP A 215 32.37 18.02 1.41
CA ASP A 215 32.43 16.56 1.53
C ASP A 215 32.99 16.12 2.89
N GLN A 216 34.04 16.78 3.39
CA GLN A 216 34.58 16.53 4.74
C GLN A 216 33.58 16.88 5.86
N SER A 217 32.77 17.93 5.68
CA SER A 217 31.78 18.31 6.69
C SER A 217 30.66 17.28 6.85
N ILE A 218 30.30 16.57 5.78
CA ILE A 218 29.31 15.47 5.82
C ILE A 218 29.82 14.30 6.67
N ILE A 219 31.10 13.93 6.50
CA ILE A 219 31.76 12.83 7.23
C ILE A 219 31.81 13.09 8.76
N SER A 220 31.69 14.36 9.18
CA SER A 220 31.70 14.75 10.60
C SER A 220 30.33 14.72 11.30
N ILE A 221 29.24 14.39 10.58
CA ILE A 221 27.90 14.30 11.15
C ILE A 221 27.66 12.88 11.69
N PRO A 222 27.42 12.68 13.00
CA PRO A 222 27.02 11.38 13.51
C PRO A 222 25.62 11.01 12.98
N PRO A 223 25.38 9.75 12.58
CA PRO A 223 24.03 9.31 12.21
C PRO A 223 23.10 9.44 13.43
N ALA A 224 21.86 9.86 13.20
CA ALA A 224 20.86 9.91 14.26
C ALA A 224 20.57 8.49 14.76
N PRO A 225 20.42 8.27 16.09
CA PRO A 225 20.00 6.98 16.59
C PRO A 225 18.56 6.71 16.15
N VAL A 226 18.35 5.57 15.50
CA VAL A 226 17.04 5.01 15.20
C VAL A 226 17.03 3.62 15.83
N ASP A 227 16.27 3.45 16.91
CA ASP A 227 16.07 2.14 17.52
C ASP A 227 15.19 1.29 16.59
N VAL A 228 15.77 0.23 16.02
CA VAL A 228 15.10 -0.79 15.21
C VAL A 228 15.62 -2.15 15.67
N ASP A 229 14.73 -3.13 15.81
CA ASP A 229 15.09 -4.47 16.29
C ASP A 229 16.08 -5.18 15.35
N GLU A 230 17.02 -5.94 15.93
CA GLU A 230 18.21 -6.45 15.23
C GLU A 230 17.91 -7.38 14.04
N ASP A 231 16.72 -8.01 14.01
CA ASP A 231 16.30 -8.96 12.96
C ASP A 231 15.86 -8.29 11.64
N GLU A 232 15.50 -6.99 11.61
CA GLU A 232 15.18 -6.28 10.35
C GLU A 232 16.38 -5.52 9.76
N ALA A 233 17.52 -5.49 10.47
CA ALA A 233 18.68 -4.70 10.08
C ALA A 233 19.29 -5.08 8.71
N GLU A 234 19.26 -6.36 8.31
CA GLU A 234 19.78 -6.78 7.00
C GLU A 234 18.93 -6.30 5.80
N ALA A 235 17.71 -5.81 6.02
CA ALA A 235 16.81 -5.33 4.95
C ALA A 235 16.92 -3.82 4.67
N LEU A 236 17.53 -3.03 5.56
CA LEU A 236 17.51 -1.55 5.50
C LEU A 236 18.88 -0.87 5.28
N VAL A 237 19.96 -1.63 5.13
CA VAL A 237 21.33 -1.12 4.90
C VAL A 237 21.60 -0.76 3.41
N ASP A 238 20.56 -0.51 2.61
CA ASP A 238 20.69 -0.02 1.21
C ASP A 238 20.41 1.50 1.07
N LEU A 239 20.45 2.24 2.19
CA LEU A 239 20.34 3.70 2.23
C LEU A 239 21.64 4.42 1.77
N GLY A 240 21.98 4.26 0.49
CA GLY A 240 22.52 5.39 -0.28
C GLY A 240 24.04 5.56 -0.42
N ALA A 241 24.85 4.51 -0.36
CA ALA A 241 26.29 4.57 -0.66
C ALA A 241 26.62 4.07 -2.10
N PRO A 242 26.74 4.94 -3.11
CA PRO A 242 26.83 4.54 -4.52
C PRO A 242 28.19 3.95 -4.91
N ARG A 243 28.20 2.86 -5.71
CA ARG A 243 29.41 2.29 -6.32
C ARG A 243 29.84 3.06 -7.57
N LEU A 244 30.71 4.05 -7.38
CA LEU A 244 31.35 4.82 -8.47
C LEU A 244 32.33 3.96 -9.30
N GLN A 245 32.44 4.24 -10.60
CA GLN A 245 33.44 3.63 -11.48
C GLN A 245 34.84 4.25 -11.30
N LYS A 246 35.89 3.56 -11.78
CA LYS A 246 37.30 4.00 -11.64
C LYS A 246 37.62 5.37 -12.23
N THR A 247 36.80 5.85 -13.17
CA THR A 247 36.97 7.15 -13.83
C THR A 247 36.03 8.21 -13.26
N GLU A 248 35.14 7.85 -12.33
CA GLU A 248 34.10 8.72 -11.77
C GLU A 248 34.48 9.32 -10.40
N VAL A 249 33.94 10.50 -10.07
CA VAL A 249 34.20 11.23 -8.81
C VAL A 249 32.92 11.91 -8.32
N LEU A 250 32.60 11.81 -7.03
CA LEU A 250 31.42 12.42 -6.37
C LEU A 250 31.83 13.62 -5.49
N HIS A 251 31.00 14.67 -5.47
CA HIS A 251 31.10 15.87 -4.63
C HIS A 251 29.70 16.35 -4.20
N HIS A 252 29.59 17.21 -3.18
CA HIS A 252 28.31 17.77 -2.72
C HIS A 252 28.24 19.30 -2.73
N ILE A 253 27.01 19.83 -2.85
CA ILE A 253 26.65 21.25 -2.73
C ILE A 253 25.88 21.45 -1.42
N LYS A 254 26.28 22.44 -0.61
CA LYS A 254 25.64 22.76 0.68
C LYS A 254 24.58 23.86 0.53
N VAL A 255 23.37 23.61 1.04
CA VAL A 255 22.22 24.53 1.03
C VAL A 255 21.78 24.83 2.46
N SER A 256 21.32 26.06 2.72
CA SER A 256 20.92 26.49 4.09
C SER A 256 19.78 27.52 4.11
N LYS A 257 19.07 27.69 2.98
CA LYS A 257 17.87 28.53 2.83
C LYS A 257 16.93 27.84 1.83
N PRO A 258 15.60 27.91 2.00
CA PRO A 258 14.65 27.34 1.06
C PRO A 258 14.75 28.03 -0.32
N GLY A 259 14.42 27.30 -1.38
CA GLY A 259 14.54 27.77 -2.77
C GLY A 259 14.84 26.66 -3.77
N VAL A 260 14.90 27.05 -5.05
CA VAL A 260 15.29 26.18 -6.16
C VAL A 260 16.78 26.37 -6.44
N ILE A 261 17.51 25.27 -6.53
CA ILE A 261 18.93 25.15 -6.88
C ILE A 261 19.05 24.72 -8.34
N HIS A 262 19.98 25.29 -9.13
CA HIS A 262 20.26 24.85 -10.50
C HIS A 262 21.78 24.89 -10.81
N LEU A 263 22.33 23.90 -11.51
CA LEU A 263 23.76 23.84 -11.87
C LEU A 263 24.03 24.50 -13.23
N GLU A 264 25.06 25.36 -13.30
CA GLU A 264 25.35 26.20 -14.47
C GLU A 264 26.66 25.80 -15.19
N ARG A 265 27.76 25.48 -14.47
CA ARG A 265 29.11 25.35 -15.08
C ARG A 265 30.09 24.47 -14.28
N ALA A 266 31.03 23.80 -14.96
CA ALA A 266 32.22 23.17 -14.36
C ALA A 266 33.37 22.98 -15.39
N GLY A 267 34.63 22.90 -14.92
CA GLY A 267 35.81 22.76 -15.79
C GLY A 267 37.11 22.41 -15.06
N GLU A 268 38.13 21.99 -15.82
CA GLU A 268 39.51 21.76 -15.32
C GLU A 268 40.43 22.97 -15.54
N SER A 269 40.17 23.76 -16.60
CA SER A 269 40.71 25.10 -16.82
C SER A 269 39.58 26.03 -17.30
N ASN A 270 39.86 27.33 -17.47
CA ASN A 270 38.89 28.28 -18.01
C ASN A 270 38.53 28.03 -19.50
N GLU A 271 39.34 27.23 -20.21
CA GLU A 271 39.24 27.00 -21.65
C GLU A 271 38.75 25.58 -21.99
N VAL A 272 39.03 24.59 -21.13
CA VAL A 272 38.61 23.20 -21.31
C VAL A 272 37.32 22.93 -20.52
N GLY A 273 36.19 23.22 -21.16
CA GLY A 273 34.86 23.05 -20.59
C GLY A 273 34.41 21.58 -20.50
N ILE A 274 33.83 21.19 -19.36
CA ILE A 274 33.27 19.85 -19.13
C ILE A 274 31.78 19.86 -19.51
N ARG A 275 31.28 18.80 -20.16
CA ARG A 275 29.90 18.70 -20.65
C ARG A 275 28.92 18.27 -19.55
N LEU A 276 27.89 19.08 -19.29
CA LEU A 276 26.94 18.89 -18.19
C LEU A 276 25.70 18.01 -18.53
N ARG A 277 24.97 17.51 -17.51
CA ARG A 277 23.71 16.73 -17.60
C ARG A 277 22.83 16.90 -16.33
N MET A 278 21.53 17.14 -16.52
CA MET A 278 20.52 17.47 -15.48
C MET A 278 20.78 18.77 -14.69
N GLY A 279 19.71 19.44 -14.26
CA GLY A 279 19.73 20.87 -13.92
C GLY A 279 19.47 21.23 -12.45
N SER A 280 18.28 20.92 -11.92
CA SER A 280 17.76 21.58 -10.71
C SER A 280 17.06 20.70 -9.67
N VAL A 281 17.02 21.20 -8.43
CA VAL A 281 16.43 20.59 -7.22
C VAL A 281 15.73 21.67 -6.38
N THR A 282 14.61 21.37 -5.72
CA THR A 282 13.89 22.31 -4.83
C THR A 282 14.08 21.92 -3.36
N VAL A 283 14.25 22.91 -2.48
CA VAL A 283 14.40 22.73 -1.02
C VAL A 283 13.40 23.62 -0.28
N VAL A 284 12.68 23.06 0.69
CA VAL A 284 11.66 23.76 1.53
C VAL A 284 12.00 23.66 3.02
N GLU A 285 11.18 24.26 3.89
CA GLU A 285 11.20 23.97 5.33
C GLU A 285 10.49 22.65 5.62
N CYS A 286 10.95 21.88 6.60
CA CYS A 286 10.36 20.57 6.91
C CYS A 286 8.96 20.69 7.55
N PRO A 287 8.01 19.80 7.21
CA PRO A 287 6.67 19.82 7.76
C PRO A 287 6.63 19.46 9.27
N THR A 288 5.70 20.03 10.03
CA THR A 288 5.54 19.80 11.48
C THR A 288 4.07 19.77 11.91
N ALA A 289 3.75 19.10 13.02
CA ALA A 289 2.43 19.14 13.67
C ALA A 289 2.54 19.16 15.20
N GLN A 290 1.64 19.88 15.86
CA GLN A 290 1.61 20.06 17.32
C GLN A 290 0.20 20.37 17.84
N PHE A 291 -0.15 19.93 19.05
CA PHE A 291 -1.40 20.29 19.71
C PHE A 291 -1.36 21.74 20.21
N VAL A 292 -2.39 22.54 19.87
CA VAL A 292 -2.47 23.97 20.21
C VAL A 292 -2.80 24.19 21.68
N ASP A 293 -3.74 23.39 22.22
CA ASP A 293 -4.33 23.66 23.52
C ASP A 293 -3.44 23.17 24.66
N LYS A 294 -3.01 24.11 25.51
CA LYS A 294 -2.35 23.83 26.79
C LYS A 294 -3.40 23.62 27.88
N VAL A 295 -4.12 22.50 27.77
CA VAL A 295 -5.14 22.07 28.73
C VAL A 295 -4.48 21.81 30.11
N PRO A 296 -4.85 22.52 31.19
CA PRO A 296 -4.18 22.40 32.48
C PRO A 296 -4.62 21.18 33.30
N ASP A 297 -5.90 20.79 33.19
CA ASP A 297 -6.48 19.65 33.90
C ASP A 297 -6.63 18.44 32.96
N ALA A 298 -5.91 17.36 33.24
CA ALA A 298 -5.95 16.12 32.44
C ALA A 298 -7.13 15.18 32.80
N THR A 299 -7.98 15.54 33.76
CA THR A 299 -9.06 14.67 34.26
C THR A 299 -10.39 14.97 33.57
N ARG A 300 -11.09 13.94 33.11
CA ARG A 300 -12.44 14.01 32.53
C ARG A 300 -13.34 12.93 33.10
N CYS A 301 -14.64 13.00 32.79
CA CYS A 301 -15.66 12.08 33.28
C CYS A 301 -16.33 11.36 32.12
N THR A 302 -16.75 10.11 32.32
CA THR A 302 -17.43 9.33 31.27
C THR A 302 -18.66 10.04 30.69
N GLY A 303 -18.93 9.82 29.40
CA GLY A 303 -20.12 10.34 28.71
C GLY A 303 -20.08 11.85 28.51
N GLY A 304 -18.91 12.39 28.17
CA GLY A 304 -18.70 13.74 27.65
C GLY A 304 -17.92 13.70 26.33
N ASN A 305 -17.77 14.85 25.68
CA ASN A 305 -16.87 15.03 24.55
C ASN A 305 -15.77 16.03 24.92
N GLU A 306 -14.62 15.92 24.29
CA GLU A 306 -13.51 16.87 24.35
C GLU A 306 -13.19 17.37 22.93
N ASP A 307 -13.01 18.68 22.75
CA ASP A 307 -12.54 19.25 21.49
C ASP A 307 -11.05 19.60 21.62
N LEU A 308 -10.21 19.04 20.74
CA LEU A 308 -8.79 19.39 20.62
C LEU A 308 -8.53 20.17 19.33
N ALA A 309 -7.73 21.23 19.40
CA ALA A 309 -7.14 21.88 18.23
C ALA A 309 -5.70 21.38 17.98
N LEU A 310 -5.46 20.92 16.75
CA LEU A 310 -4.14 20.63 16.21
C LEU A 310 -3.71 21.76 15.29
N ALA A 311 -2.41 22.09 15.25
CA ALA A 311 -1.83 22.97 14.24
C ALA A 311 -0.77 22.21 13.44
N VAL A 312 -0.91 22.24 12.13
CA VAL A 312 -0.09 21.54 11.15
C VAL A 312 0.57 22.58 10.24
N PHE A 313 1.82 22.36 9.82
CA PHE A 313 2.59 23.27 8.98
C PHE A 313 3.38 22.51 7.91
N GLY A 314 3.40 23.03 6.68
CA GLY A 314 4.13 22.48 5.54
C GLY A 314 3.51 22.88 4.21
N VAL A 315 4.02 22.34 3.09
CA VAL A 315 3.50 22.60 1.73
C VAL A 315 2.29 21.70 1.42
N PRO A 316 1.07 22.24 1.24
CA PRO A 316 -0.14 21.44 1.04
C PRO A 316 -0.24 20.79 -0.36
N PRO A 317 -1.01 19.69 -0.51
CA PRO A 317 -1.74 19.00 0.55
C PRO A 317 -0.80 18.24 1.51
N LEU A 318 -1.13 18.26 2.79
CA LEU A 318 -0.40 17.52 3.83
C LEU A 318 -1.08 16.19 4.15
N ALA A 319 -0.29 15.23 4.63
CA ALA A 319 -0.76 14.00 5.23
C ALA A 319 -0.23 13.87 6.66
N LEU A 320 -1.05 13.30 7.56
CA LEU A 320 -0.79 13.20 8.99
C LEU A 320 -1.20 11.81 9.50
N THR A 321 -0.31 11.18 10.27
CA THR A 321 -0.58 9.95 11.02
C THR A 321 -0.54 10.22 12.52
N TRP A 322 -1.55 9.76 13.25
CA TRP A 322 -1.59 9.78 14.71
C TRP A 322 -2.23 8.50 15.27
N THR A 323 -1.85 8.09 16.47
CA THR A 323 -2.49 6.97 17.18
C THR A 323 -3.30 7.43 18.38
N ARG A 324 -4.35 6.65 18.68
CA ARG A 324 -5.12 6.66 19.93
C ARG A 324 -4.81 5.38 20.68
N LYS A 325 -4.40 5.49 21.95
CA LYS A 325 -4.27 4.37 22.88
C LYS A 325 -5.27 4.52 24.02
N ILE A 326 -6.18 3.57 24.15
CA ILE A 326 -7.08 3.46 25.32
C ILE A 326 -6.70 2.17 26.05
N ASP A 327 -6.14 2.34 27.24
CA ASP A 327 -5.51 1.29 28.05
C ASP A 327 -4.49 0.44 27.24
N ALA A 328 -4.90 -0.73 26.74
CA ALA A 328 -4.07 -1.66 25.99
C ALA A 328 -4.34 -1.68 24.47
N ARG A 329 -5.38 -0.98 23.98
CA ARG A 329 -5.78 -0.99 22.56
C ARG A 329 -5.26 0.27 21.85
N LEU A 330 -4.36 0.05 20.89
CA LEU A 330 -3.88 1.07 19.93
C LEU A 330 -4.79 1.10 18.71
N GLU A 331 -5.07 2.29 18.17
CA GLU A 331 -5.82 2.51 16.93
C GLU A 331 -5.15 3.64 16.13
N GLU A 332 -4.84 3.39 14.86
CA GLU A 332 -4.10 4.31 13.98
C GLU A 332 -5.05 5.11 13.06
N PHE A 333 -4.75 6.39 12.90
CA PHE A 333 -5.50 7.33 12.07
C PHE A 333 -4.56 8.04 11.10
N VAL A 334 -4.63 7.64 9.83
CA VAL A 334 -4.03 8.36 8.70
C VAL A 334 -5.09 9.28 8.07
N VAL A 335 -4.71 10.52 7.82
CA VAL A 335 -5.45 11.52 7.02
C VAL A 335 -4.53 12.05 5.94
N GLU A 336 -5.06 12.12 4.72
CA GLU A 336 -4.40 12.72 3.56
C GLU A 336 -5.27 13.89 3.05
N GLY A 337 -4.77 14.69 2.10
CA GLY A 337 -5.57 15.75 1.47
C GLY A 337 -5.84 16.97 2.38
N ILE A 338 -4.94 17.30 3.31
CA ILE A 338 -5.06 18.50 4.14
C ILE A 338 -4.68 19.74 3.28
N GLU A 339 -5.67 20.34 2.62
CA GLU A 339 -5.49 21.51 1.76
C GLU A 339 -5.44 22.84 2.52
N GLY A 340 -4.68 23.80 1.99
CA GLY A 340 -4.52 25.17 2.50
C GLY A 340 -5.53 26.16 1.92
N LYS A 341 -5.62 27.37 2.49
CA LYS A 341 -6.67 28.37 2.22
C LYS A 341 -6.56 29.07 0.86
N HIS A 342 -5.51 28.81 0.09
CA HIS A 342 -5.20 29.55 -1.15
C HIS A 342 -5.42 28.76 -2.45
N PHE A 343 -6.14 27.64 -2.39
CA PHE A 343 -6.36 26.75 -3.55
C PHE A 343 -7.17 27.40 -4.71
N GLU A 344 -7.90 28.49 -4.47
CA GLU A 344 -8.72 29.19 -5.48
C GLU A 344 -7.92 30.03 -6.52
N LYS A 345 -6.58 29.98 -6.53
CA LYS A 345 -5.77 30.78 -7.48
C LYS A 345 -4.70 29.96 -8.18
N GLU A 346 -4.72 30.01 -9.51
CA GLU A 346 -3.74 29.39 -10.42
C GLU A 346 -2.36 30.05 -10.31
N LYS A 347 -1.63 29.72 -9.23
CA LYS A 347 -0.21 30.05 -9.09
C LYS A 347 0.54 28.85 -8.54
N GLU A 348 1.67 28.53 -9.17
CA GLU A 348 2.58 27.42 -8.81
C GLU A 348 3.41 27.71 -7.54
N ALA A 349 2.86 28.48 -6.59
CA ALA A 349 3.56 28.97 -5.42
C ALA A 349 3.74 27.85 -4.38
N VAL A 350 4.92 27.23 -4.38
CA VAL A 350 5.36 26.24 -3.40
C VAL A 350 5.61 26.93 -2.05
N VAL A 351 4.54 27.18 -1.31
CA VAL A 351 4.52 27.92 -0.04
C VAL A 351 4.01 27.00 1.08
N ALA A 352 4.63 27.09 2.25
CA ALA A 352 4.17 26.38 3.44
C ALA A 352 3.11 27.21 4.19
N GLU A 353 1.98 26.60 4.56
CA GLU A 353 0.89 27.24 5.32
C GLU A 353 0.74 26.58 6.71
N LYS A 354 0.29 27.35 7.71
CA LYS A 354 -0.11 26.83 9.02
C LYS A 354 -1.62 26.60 9.09
N ILE A 355 -2.03 25.35 9.11
CA ILE A 355 -3.43 24.89 9.02
C ILE A 355 -3.90 24.39 10.40
N PRO A 356 -4.95 25.00 11.00
CA PRO A 356 -5.56 24.50 12.23
C PRO A 356 -6.63 23.42 11.92
N ILE A 357 -6.66 22.35 12.72
CA ILE A 357 -7.55 21.19 12.55
C ILE A 357 -8.27 20.92 13.89
N PRO A 358 -9.61 21.01 13.96
CA PRO A 358 -10.37 20.61 15.14
C PRO A 358 -10.62 19.09 15.16
N LEU A 359 -10.53 18.49 16.35
CA LEU A 359 -10.68 17.06 16.60
C LEU A 359 -11.62 16.84 17.81
N THR A 360 -12.90 16.54 17.56
CA THR A 360 -13.87 16.19 18.61
C THR A 360 -13.77 14.70 18.98
N ILE A 361 -13.60 14.42 20.27
CA ILE A 361 -13.36 13.08 20.84
C ILE A 361 -14.49 12.73 21.81
N SER A 362 -15.08 11.52 21.72
CA SER A 362 -16.03 11.02 22.73
C SER A 362 -15.33 10.24 23.85
N LEU A 363 -15.72 10.51 25.10
CA LEU A 363 -15.11 9.98 26.32
C LEU A 363 -16.01 8.91 26.97
N GLU A 364 -16.32 7.86 26.22
CA GLU A 364 -17.23 6.79 26.67
C GLU A 364 -16.53 5.73 27.53
N LYS A 365 -15.27 5.42 27.20
CA LYS A 365 -14.47 4.41 27.92
C LYS A 365 -13.76 5.03 29.12
N LEU A 366 -13.78 4.30 30.23
CA LEU A 366 -12.95 4.57 31.40
C LEU A 366 -11.46 4.36 31.06
N GLY A 367 -10.58 4.84 31.94
CA GLY A 367 -9.14 4.52 31.88
C GLY A 367 -8.28 5.68 31.35
N SER A 368 -7.11 5.34 30.82
CA SER A 368 -6.15 6.32 30.30
C SER A 368 -6.24 6.39 28.78
N HIS A 369 -6.56 7.57 28.27
CA HIS A 369 -6.60 7.87 26.83
C HIS A 369 -5.35 8.67 26.47
N ILE A 370 -4.53 8.16 25.56
CA ILE A 370 -3.32 8.81 25.07
C ILE A 370 -3.45 9.02 23.56
N TYR A 371 -3.16 10.22 23.10
CA TYR A 371 -3.18 10.62 21.70
C TYR A 371 -1.77 11.08 21.30
N THR A 372 -1.20 10.44 20.28
CA THR A 372 0.21 10.57 19.88
C THR A 372 0.29 10.98 18.42
N LEU A 373 0.94 12.10 18.10
CA LEU A 373 1.27 12.45 16.72
C LEU A 373 2.53 11.67 16.29
N GLU A 374 2.45 10.93 15.18
CA GLU A 374 3.51 9.98 14.80
C GLU A 374 4.33 10.46 13.60
N SER A 375 3.67 10.88 12.52
CA SER A 375 4.38 11.44 11.36
C SER A 375 3.54 12.42 10.55
N ILE A 376 4.24 13.25 9.78
CA ILE A 376 3.66 14.20 8.83
C ILE A 376 4.43 14.13 7.50
N ARG A 377 3.71 14.27 6.38
CA ARG A 377 4.28 14.32 5.02
C ARG A 377 3.72 15.49 4.22
N ASP A 378 4.54 16.09 3.36
CA ASP A 378 4.16 17.19 2.47
C ASP A 378 4.02 16.78 0.98
N ARG A 379 3.52 17.71 0.15
CA ARG A 379 3.36 17.54 -1.30
C ARG A 379 4.65 17.18 -2.05
N LEU A 380 5.82 17.55 -1.51
CA LEU A 380 7.13 17.31 -2.13
C LEU A 380 7.74 15.96 -1.70
N GLY A 381 7.04 15.19 -0.86
CA GLY A 381 7.51 13.89 -0.37
C GLY A 381 8.44 13.99 0.84
N ASN A 382 8.60 15.18 1.45
CA ASN A 382 9.31 15.29 2.71
C ASN A 382 8.45 14.68 3.82
N ALA A 383 8.98 13.72 4.57
CA ALA A 383 8.31 13.08 5.69
C ALA A 383 9.12 13.26 6.98
N VAL A 384 8.44 13.58 8.08
CA VAL A 384 9.05 13.83 9.40
C VAL A 384 8.36 12.94 10.42
N SER A 385 9.15 12.15 11.17
CA SER A 385 8.68 11.47 12.37
C SER A 385 8.62 12.45 13.53
N LEU A 386 7.46 12.52 14.19
CA LEU A 386 7.17 13.46 15.28
C LEU A 386 7.47 12.86 16.66
N GLY A 387 7.76 11.56 16.74
CA GLY A 387 8.06 10.86 18.01
C GLY A 387 9.30 11.37 18.75
N ASN A 388 10.25 11.99 18.04
CA ASN A 388 11.49 12.53 18.61
C ASN A 388 11.38 14.00 19.08
N LEU A 389 10.19 14.61 18.99
CA LEU A 389 9.93 15.99 19.44
C LEU A 389 9.53 16.03 20.93
N PRO A 390 9.62 17.21 21.60
CA PRO A 390 9.22 17.33 23.00
C PRO A 390 7.77 16.89 23.26
N VAL A 391 7.64 15.87 24.12
CA VAL A 391 6.41 15.14 24.49
C VAL A 391 5.21 16.03 24.82
N THR A 392 5.42 17.24 25.33
CA THR A 392 4.35 18.17 25.72
C THR A 392 3.50 18.66 24.55
N ASP A 393 4.02 18.61 23.32
CA ASP A 393 3.41 19.28 22.17
C ASP A 393 2.93 18.25 21.13
N THR A 394 3.47 17.02 21.15
CA THR A 394 3.07 15.89 20.29
C THR A 394 2.20 14.83 20.98
N ILE A 395 2.07 14.86 22.32
CA ILE A 395 1.25 13.90 23.07
C ILE A 395 0.20 14.61 23.94
N ARG A 396 -1.03 14.08 23.96
CA ARG A 396 -2.12 14.51 24.85
C ARG A 396 -2.66 13.30 25.61
N THR A 397 -2.72 13.40 26.95
CA THR A 397 -3.14 12.31 27.83
C THR A 397 -4.30 12.77 28.72
N PHE A 398 -5.36 11.96 28.78
CA PHE A 398 -6.54 12.20 29.61
C PHE A 398 -6.84 11.00 30.51
N ALA A 399 -7.21 11.26 31.75
CA ALA A 399 -7.74 10.26 32.67
C ALA A 399 -9.28 10.38 32.72
N VAL A 400 -9.99 9.38 32.21
CA VAL A 400 -11.47 9.35 32.20
C VAL A 400 -11.96 8.56 33.42
N LEU A 401 -12.44 9.28 34.43
CA LEU A 401 -12.99 8.74 35.67
C LEU A 401 -14.47 8.35 35.52
N ARG A 402 -14.91 7.41 36.36
CA ARG A 402 -16.34 7.07 36.50
C ARG A 402 -17.03 8.13 37.36
N ARG A 403 -18.28 8.46 37.02
CA ARG A 403 -19.16 9.27 37.85
C ARG A 403 -19.57 8.49 39.11
N PRO A 404 -19.68 9.13 40.29
CA PRO A 404 -20.13 8.48 41.52
C PRO A 404 -21.65 8.29 41.54
N GLU A 405 -22.12 7.07 41.78
CA GLU A 405 -23.55 6.74 41.91
C GLU A 405 -23.97 6.69 43.39
N VAL A 406 -25.13 7.22 43.79
CA VAL A 406 -25.53 7.32 45.21
C VAL A 406 -26.99 6.94 45.47
N SER A 407 -27.25 6.16 46.54
CA SER A 407 -28.58 5.90 47.08
C SER A 407 -28.58 5.87 48.62
N PHE A 408 -29.76 5.81 49.24
CA PHE A 408 -29.89 5.27 50.59
C PHE A 408 -29.66 3.76 50.60
N SER A 409 -29.21 3.18 51.72
CA SER A 409 -28.96 1.73 51.87
C SER A 409 -29.86 1.01 52.87
N ASN A 410 -30.46 1.72 53.84
CA ASN A 410 -31.17 1.11 54.98
C ASN A 410 -32.69 1.34 55.03
N CYS A 411 -33.30 1.76 53.91
CA CYS A 411 -34.74 2.00 53.77
C CYS A 411 -35.20 1.72 52.33
N ALA A 412 -36.52 1.57 52.15
CA ALA A 412 -37.14 1.43 50.83
C ALA A 412 -38.61 1.87 50.85
N ALA A 413 -39.25 1.96 49.69
CA ALA A 413 -40.70 2.19 49.59
C ALA A 413 -41.48 1.15 50.43
N GLY A 414 -42.30 1.63 51.38
CA GLY A 414 -43.03 0.77 52.32
C GLY A 414 -42.20 0.16 53.46
N LYS A 415 -40.90 0.46 53.55
CA LYS A 415 -39.99 0.04 54.64
C LYS A 415 -39.29 1.28 55.23
N PRO A 416 -39.98 2.05 56.10
CA PRO A 416 -39.40 3.23 56.73
C PRO A 416 -38.34 2.84 57.78
N VAL A 417 -37.46 3.78 58.11
CA VAL A 417 -36.55 3.63 59.26
C VAL A 417 -37.31 3.95 60.54
N GLY A 418 -37.33 3.02 61.48
CA GLY A 418 -38.04 3.16 62.74
C GLY A 418 -37.30 4.08 63.72
N LEU A 419 -37.98 5.15 64.14
CA LEU A 419 -37.54 6.09 65.17
C LEU A 419 -38.14 5.66 66.52
N ARG A 420 -37.32 5.22 67.48
CA ARG A 420 -37.80 4.94 68.84
C ARG A 420 -38.11 6.25 69.56
N LYS A 421 -39.18 6.27 70.35
CA LYS A 421 -39.63 7.47 71.08
C LYS A 421 -38.51 7.99 72.01
N GLY A 422 -38.03 9.20 71.74
CA GLY A 422 -36.96 9.85 72.50
C GLY A 422 -35.52 9.44 72.14
N GLN A 423 -35.30 8.68 71.06
CA GLN A 423 -33.98 8.30 70.55
C GLN A 423 -33.74 8.88 69.14
N THR A 424 -32.52 8.71 68.59
CA THR A 424 -32.21 8.97 67.17
C THR A 424 -32.51 7.75 66.29
N ALA A 425 -32.74 8.00 65.00
CA ALA A 425 -32.68 6.98 63.95
C ALA A 425 -31.48 7.27 63.04
N THR A 426 -30.70 6.26 62.69
CA THR A 426 -29.57 6.42 61.75
C THR A 426 -30.02 6.18 60.32
N LEU A 427 -29.83 7.15 59.44
CA LEU A 427 -29.95 6.99 57.99
C LEU A 427 -28.56 6.70 57.40
N ARG A 428 -28.50 5.92 56.32
CA ARG A 428 -27.25 5.58 55.64
C ARG A 428 -27.30 5.89 54.15
N VAL A 429 -26.28 6.59 53.68
CA VAL A 429 -26.05 6.91 52.27
C VAL A 429 -24.84 6.10 51.80
N LYS A 430 -24.97 5.44 50.66
CA LYS A 430 -23.93 4.59 50.07
C LYS A 430 -23.60 5.06 48.66
N THR A 431 -22.31 5.14 48.33
CA THR A 431 -21.85 5.23 46.94
C THR A 431 -21.77 3.84 46.33
N HIS A 432 -22.27 3.68 45.11
CA HIS A 432 -22.04 2.49 44.28
C HIS A 432 -20.98 2.84 43.22
N ASP A 433 -20.11 1.88 42.90
CA ASP A 433 -19.13 1.92 41.81
C ASP A 433 -18.24 3.19 41.65
N ALA A 434 -18.11 4.02 42.68
CA ALA A 434 -17.40 5.30 42.61
C ALA A 434 -15.87 5.17 42.67
N ASP A 435 -15.15 5.96 41.84
CA ASP A 435 -13.68 5.97 41.80
C ASP A 435 -13.11 6.88 42.91
N GLY A 436 -12.30 6.31 43.82
CA GLY A 436 -11.68 7.03 44.93
C GLY A 436 -10.78 8.21 44.54
N ARG A 437 -10.39 8.36 43.27
CA ARG A 437 -9.70 9.55 42.73
C ARG A 437 -10.60 10.80 42.66
N ASP A 438 -11.92 10.60 42.63
CA ASP A 438 -12.93 11.65 42.60
C ASP A 438 -13.49 12.00 44.00
N ALA A 439 -13.05 11.29 45.04
CA ALA A 439 -13.39 11.58 46.43
C ALA A 439 -12.71 12.89 46.94
N PRO A 440 -13.30 13.59 47.95
CA PRO A 440 -14.55 13.28 48.63
C PRO A 440 -15.79 13.66 47.82
N TRP A 441 -16.86 12.88 47.97
CA TRP A 441 -18.14 13.14 47.31
C TRP A 441 -19.08 13.93 48.22
N THR A 442 -19.50 15.11 47.76
CA THR A 442 -20.44 15.99 48.44
C THR A 442 -21.87 15.61 48.06
N VAL A 443 -22.62 15.04 48.99
CA VAL A 443 -24.04 14.69 48.82
C VAL A 443 -24.92 15.72 49.54
N THR A 444 -25.91 16.26 48.85
CA THR A 444 -26.90 17.20 49.42
C THR A 444 -28.23 16.49 49.62
N LEU A 445 -28.75 16.57 50.85
CA LEU A 445 -30.05 16.05 51.25
C LEU A 445 -31.03 17.19 51.57
N GLU A 446 -32.31 16.92 51.37
CA GLU A 446 -33.43 17.71 51.90
C GLU A 446 -34.30 16.80 52.78
N GLY A 447 -34.42 17.14 54.05
CA GLY A 447 -35.27 16.49 55.04
C GLY A 447 -36.63 17.18 55.22
N PRO A 448 -37.41 16.76 56.23
CA PRO A 448 -38.67 17.41 56.58
C PRO A 448 -38.49 18.92 56.83
N LYS A 449 -39.55 19.70 56.58
CA LYS A 449 -39.57 21.17 56.66
C LYS A 449 -38.53 21.88 55.75
N GLN A 450 -38.10 21.23 54.65
CA GLN A 450 -37.05 21.70 53.73
C GLN A 450 -35.67 21.90 54.41
N SER A 451 -35.39 21.14 55.47
CA SER A 451 -34.09 21.16 56.14
C SER A 451 -32.99 20.61 55.22
N LYS A 452 -32.04 21.46 54.81
CA LYS A 452 -30.91 21.04 53.95
C LYS A 452 -29.74 20.55 54.78
N GLN A 453 -29.21 19.39 54.43
CA GLN A 453 -28.05 18.79 55.08
C GLN A 453 -27.03 18.33 54.03
N VAL A 454 -25.75 18.57 54.27
CA VAL A 454 -24.65 18.19 53.38
C VAL A 454 -23.78 17.12 54.03
N LEU A 455 -23.42 16.10 53.27
CA LEU A 455 -22.61 14.96 53.71
C LEU A 455 -21.44 14.76 52.74
N GLU A 456 -20.22 14.92 53.25
CA GLU A 456 -19.00 14.48 52.54
C GLU A 456 -18.76 12.99 52.78
N LEU A 457 -18.67 12.20 51.72
CA LEU A 457 -18.30 10.79 51.75
C LEU A 457 -16.84 10.64 51.31
N GLN A 458 -16.01 10.11 52.22
CA GLN A 458 -14.65 9.65 51.96
C GLN A 458 -14.59 8.11 51.83
N SER A 459 -15.62 7.43 52.34
CA SER A 459 -15.83 5.99 52.33
C SER A 459 -17.06 5.62 51.50
N SER A 460 -17.16 4.36 51.09
CA SER A 460 -18.26 3.88 50.25
C SER A 460 -19.65 3.86 50.91
N GLU A 461 -19.73 3.94 52.24
CA GLU A 461 -20.96 4.18 53.00
C GLU A 461 -20.68 5.19 54.12
N LYS A 462 -21.68 6.01 54.46
CA LYS A 462 -21.69 6.92 55.62
C LYS A 462 -23.07 6.97 56.28
N GLY A 463 -23.10 6.81 57.60
CA GLY A 463 -24.30 7.00 58.42
C GLY A 463 -24.42 8.43 58.95
N PHE A 464 -25.65 8.88 59.20
CA PHE A 464 -25.97 10.11 59.92
C PHE A 464 -27.25 9.95 60.74
N ASP A 465 -27.30 10.57 61.92
CA ASP A 465 -28.44 10.45 62.83
C ASP A 465 -29.46 11.58 62.64
N VAL A 466 -30.74 11.21 62.65
CA VAL A 466 -31.88 12.13 62.55
C VAL A 466 -32.81 11.99 63.76
N LYS A 467 -33.48 13.09 64.11
CA LYS A 467 -34.38 13.20 65.29
C LYS A 467 -35.83 13.53 64.94
N GLU A 468 -36.08 14.01 63.72
CA GLU A 468 -37.43 14.32 63.25
C GLU A 468 -37.95 13.20 62.34
N GLU A 469 -39.22 12.85 62.51
CA GLU A 469 -39.94 12.02 61.54
C GLU A 469 -40.25 12.79 60.25
N GLY A 470 -40.47 12.06 59.17
CA GLY A 470 -40.72 12.64 57.84
C GLY A 470 -39.92 11.97 56.73
N GLU A 471 -39.83 12.61 55.58
CA GLU A 471 -39.14 12.10 54.39
C GLU A 471 -37.84 12.87 54.13
N TRP A 472 -36.78 12.12 53.85
CA TRP A 472 -35.46 12.61 53.48
C TRP A 472 -35.17 12.24 52.03
N THR A 473 -34.69 13.19 51.23
CA THR A 473 -34.48 13.03 49.78
C THR A 473 -33.06 13.44 49.37
N ILE A 474 -32.43 12.66 48.50
CA ILE A 474 -31.13 13.02 47.89
C ILE A 474 -31.39 13.98 46.73
N LYS A 475 -30.77 15.16 46.73
CA LYS A 475 -30.94 16.19 45.69
C LYS A 475 -29.81 16.24 44.67
N SER A 476 -28.57 16.05 45.12
CA SER A 476 -27.39 16.11 44.26
C SER A 476 -26.19 15.40 44.90
N VAL A 477 -25.33 14.83 44.06
CA VAL A 477 -24.00 14.35 44.41
C VAL A 477 -22.97 14.99 43.48
N LYS A 478 -21.85 15.46 44.03
CA LYS A 478 -20.72 16.01 43.27
C LYS A 478 -19.40 15.57 43.91
N GLY A 479 -18.53 14.92 43.14
CA GLY A 479 -17.14 14.66 43.52
C GLY A 479 -16.21 15.82 43.23
N ARG A 480 -14.90 15.56 43.34
CA ARG A 480 -13.84 16.54 43.13
C ARG A 480 -13.80 17.05 41.68
N TYR A 481 -14.02 16.15 40.71
CA TYR A 481 -14.04 16.45 39.28
C TYR A 481 -15.40 16.14 38.66
N CYS A 482 -16.04 15.04 39.06
CA CYS A 482 -17.22 14.53 38.37
C CYS A 482 -18.55 14.85 39.08
N PRO A 483 -19.59 15.25 38.33
CA PRO A 483 -20.97 15.20 38.83
C PRO A 483 -21.38 13.73 38.98
N GLY A 484 -22.09 13.41 40.06
CA GLY A 484 -22.61 12.07 40.29
C GLY A 484 -24.04 11.89 39.83
N ASP A 485 -24.48 10.63 39.84
CA ASP A 485 -25.82 10.21 39.47
C ASP A 485 -26.55 9.61 40.69
N ILE A 486 -27.87 9.81 40.77
CA ILE A 486 -28.69 9.37 41.92
C ILE A 486 -29.47 8.10 41.54
N LEU A 487 -29.50 7.11 42.43
CA LEU A 487 -30.20 5.84 42.25
C LEU A 487 -31.35 5.67 43.25
N SER A 488 -32.36 4.88 42.86
CA SER A 488 -33.42 4.40 43.76
C SER A 488 -32.83 3.44 44.81
N PRO A 489 -33.15 3.57 46.11
CA PRO A 489 -34.02 4.58 46.71
C PRO A 489 -33.33 5.93 46.88
N ASP A 490 -33.93 6.97 46.28
CA ASP A 490 -33.55 8.38 46.36
C ASP A 490 -34.29 9.14 47.47
N THR A 491 -35.38 8.56 48.00
CA THR A 491 -36.08 9.03 49.19
C THR A 491 -36.15 7.97 50.30
N CYS A 492 -36.25 8.43 51.54
CA CYS A 492 -36.19 7.61 52.75
C CYS A 492 -37.12 8.19 53.83
N ARG A 493 -38.17 7.43 54.21
CA ARG A 493 -39.12 7.84 55.25
C ARG A 493 -38.68 7.35 56.63
N VAL A 494 -38.75 8.23 57.62
CA VAL A 494 -38.54 7.97 59.05
C VAL A 494 -39.90 8.09 59.74
N ALA A 495 -40.23 7.16 60.65
CA ALA A 495 -41.52 7.11 61.35
C ALA A 495 -41.36 6.67 62.80
N GLU A 496 -42.12 7.27 63.74
CA GLU A 496 -42.09 6.86 65.15
C GLU A 496 -42.63 5.43 65.34
N LEU A 497 -41.89 4.60 66.09
CA LEU A 497 -42.29 3.23 66.43
C LEU A 497 -43.19 3.22 67.69
N PRO A 498 -44.44 2.70 67.61
CA PRO A 498 -45.36 2.71 68.74
C PRO A 498 -44.82 1.88 69.91
N VAL A 499 -44.94 2.41 71.13
CA VAL A 499 -44.62 1.69 72.37
C VAL A 499 -45.67 0.59 72.59
N PRO A 500 -45.28 -0.67 72.87
CA PRO A 500 -46.23 -1.76 72.98
C PRO A 500 -47.04 -1.69 74.27
N SER A 501 -48.30 -2.10 74.17
CA SER A 501 -49.23 -2.25 75.29
C SER A 501 -50.05 -3.52 75.11
N ALA A 502 -50.69 -4.00 76.18
CA ALA A 502 -51.61 -5.13 76.07
C ALA A 502 -52.84 -4.96 76.96
N GLU A 503 -54.01 -5.20 76.37
CA GLU A 503 -55.23 -5.49 77.12
C GLU A 503 -55.26 -7.01 77.32
N ALA A 504 -55.05 -7.44 78.56
CA ALA A 504 -54.85 -8.84 78.91
C ALA A 504 -55.94 -9.30 79.87
N SER A 505 -56.80 -10.22 79.44
CA SER A 505 -57.84 -10.84 80.27
C SER A 505 -57.63 -12.34 80.42
N TRP A 506 -58.30 -12.91 81.41
CA TRP A 506 -58.40 -14.36 81.60
C TRP A 506 -59.87 -14.76 81.55
N GLU A 507 -60.20 -15.68 80.66
CA GLU A 507 -61.57 -16.20 80.53
C GLU A 507 -61.58 -17.64 81.05
N LYS A 508 -62.35 -17.89 82.13
CA LYS A 508 -62.66 -19.25 82.59
C LYS A 508 -63.46 -19.95 81.49
N LEU A 509 -62.85 -20.93 80.83
CA LEU A 509 -63.57 -21.89 80.01
C LEU A 509 -64.51 -22.66 80.96
N ARG A 510 -65.77 -22.80 80.58
CA ARG A 510 -66.79 -23.51 81.37
C ARG A 510 -67.73 -24.26 80.45
N GLU A 511 -67.88 -25.55 80.68
CA GLU A 511 -68.80 -26.43 79.96
C GLU A 511 -69.54 -27.28 81.01
N CYS A 512 -70.87 -27.23 80.99
CA CYS A 512 -71.83 -27.93 81.85
C CYS A 512 -71.27 -28.50 83.18
N SER A 513 -71.21 -27.66 84.21
CA SER A 513 -70.81 -27.97 85.59
C SER A 513 -69.30 -28.14 85.88
N GLY A 514 -68.39 -27.74 84.99
CA GLY A 514 -66.94 -27.65 85.26
C GLY A 514 -66.21 -26.47 84.59
N ASP A 515 -65.11 -26.01 85.20
CA ASP A 515 -64.20 -24.91 84.79
C ASP A 515 -63.05 -25.45 83.90
N THR A 516 -63.30 -25.67 82.61
CA THR A 516 -62.53 -26.42 81.60
C THR A 516 -61.14 -25.90 81.19
N GLY A 517 -60.59 -24.90 81.88
CA GLY A 517 -59.30 -24.27 81.62
C GLY A 517 -59.42 -22.74 81.59
N VAL A 518 -58.33 -22.01 81.35
CA VAL A 518 -58.43 -20.59 80.98
C VAL A 518 -57.98 -20.36 79.56
N SER A 519 -58.71 -19.53 78.84
CA SER A 519 -58.14 -18.78 77.74
C SER A 519 -57.43 -17.56 78.31
N ALA A 520 -56.13 -17.44 78.08
CA ALA A 520 -55.45 -16.15 78.11
C ALA A 520 -55.87 -15.41 76.82
N ALA A 521 -56.61 -14.31 76.96
CA ALA A 521 -57.00 -13.47 75.84
C ALA A 521 -56.16 -12.18 75.90
N LEU A 522 -55.18 -12.09 75.00
CA LEU A 522 -54.28 -10.95 74.88
C LEU A 522 -54.60 -10.16 73.62
N VAL A 523 -54.90 -8.87 73.76
CA VAL A 523 -54.86 -7.90 72.67
C VAL A 523 -53.57 -7.10 72.79
N LEU A 524 -52.69 -7.22 71.80
CA LEU A 524 -51.29 -6.78 71.83
C LEU A 524 -51.07 -5.67 70.79
N HIS A 525 -50.87 -4.46 71.26
CA HIS A 525 -50.52 -3.31 70.41
C HIS A 525 -49.00 -3.13 70.41
N GLY A 526 -48.41 -2.76 69.29
CA GLY A 526 -46.95 -2.67 69.10
C GLY A 526 -46.47 -3.52 67.91
N THR A 527 -45.22 -3.97 67.95
CA THR A 527 -44.53 -4.67 66.85
C THR A 527 -44.23 -6.13 67.21
N PRO A 528 -44.91 -7.14 66.62
CA PRO A 528 -44.60 -8.54 66.88
C PRO A 528 -43.18 -8.92 66.37
N PRO A 529 -42.54 -9.96 66.93
CA PRO A 529 -43.08 -10.88 67.94
C PRO A 529 -43.16 -10.26 69.34
N PHE A 530 -44.30 -10.44 70.00
CA PHE A 530 -44.49 -10.08 71.40
C PHE A 530 -44.04 -11.23 72.30
N THR A 531 -43.47 -10.94 73.46
CA THR A 531 -43.24 -11.93 74.54
C THR A 531 -44.05 -11.53 75.77
N VAL A 532 -45.03 -12.35 76.13
CA VAL A 532 -45.85 -12.14 77.35
C VAL A 532 -45.41 -13.12 78.42
N THR A 533 -45.27 -12.62 79.65
CA THR A 533 -44.85 -13.39 80.82
C THR A 533 -45.95 -13.39 81.89
N TRP A 534 -46.16 -14.54 82.51
CA TRP A 534 -47.15 -14.74 83.56
C TRP A 534 -46.66 -15.73 84.61
N LEU A 535 -47.34 -15.72 85.76
CA LEU A 535 -47.15 -16.63 86.88
C LEU A 535 -48.30 -17.64 86.88
N SER A 536 -48.01 -18.92 87.06
CA SER A 536 -48.99 -19.94 87.46
C SER A 536 -48.73 -20.37 88.89
N SER A 537 -49.76 -20.61 89.68
CA SER A 537 -49.67 -21.18 91.03
C SER A 537 -50.54 -22.43 91.13
N PHE A 538 -49.97 -23.53 91.63
CA PHE A 538 -50.68 -24.78 91.86
C PHE A 538 -50.21 -25.39 93.19
N GLY A 539 -51.15 -25.71 94.09
CA GLY A 539 -50.83 -26.24 95.42
C GLY A 539 -49.97 -25.31 96.31
N GLY A 540 -49.89 -24.02 95.98
CA GLY A 540 -49.01 -23.05 96.64
C GLY A 540 -47.57 -22.98 96.07
N GLN A 541 -47.27 -23.71 95.00
CA GLN A 541 -46.01 -23.60 94.27
C GLN A 541 -46.18 -22.73 93.02
N ASP A 542 -45.41 -21.65 92.93
CA ASP A 542 -45.42 -20.71 91.81
C ASP A 542 -44.43 -21.12 90.70
N SER A 543 -44.77 -20.83 89.45
CA SER A 543 -43.92 -21.05 88.28
C SER A 543 -44.11 -19.92 87.27
N VAL A 544 -43.00 -19.33 86.81
CA VAL A 544 -43.02 -18.26 85.79
C VAL A 544 -42.97 -18.90 84.41
N HIS A 545 -43.87 -18.47 83.54
CA HIS A 545 -43.97 -18.91 82.15
C HIS A 545 -43.90 -17.73 81.20
N SER A 546 -43.43 -17.99 79.98
CA SER A 546 -43.31 -17.01 78.91
C SER A 546 -43.81 -17.61 77.60
N ARG A 547 -44.56 -16.84 76.81
CA ARG A 547 -44.99 -17.25 75.47
C ARG A 547 -44.79 -16.13 74.48
N THR A 548 -44.15 -16.48 73.37
CA THR A 548 -44.07 -15.62 72.19
C THR A 548 -45.42 -15.63 71.47
N VAL A 549 -45.84 -14.47 70.98
CA VAL A 549 -47.04 -14.27 70.18
C VAL A 549 -46.65 -13.45 68.95
N ASP A 550 -46.71 -14.07 67.78
CA ASP A 550 -46.19 -13.50 66.53
C ASP A 550 -47.16 -12.51 65.85
N GLY A 551 -48.20 -12.06 66.55
CA GLY A 551 -49.21 -11.14 66.04
C GLY A 551 -49.94 -10.35 67.14
N SER A 552 -50.77 -9.39 66.74
CA SER A 552 -51.45 -8.44 67.63
C SER A 552 -52.59 -9.02 68.48
N ARG A 553 -52.86 -10.33 68.41
CA ARG A 553 -53.64 -11.05 69.41
C ARG A 553 -53.00 -12.38 69.77
N GLY A 554 -53.01 -12.68 71.06
CA GLY A 554 -52.51 -13.92 71.63
C GLY A 554 -53.61 -14.61 72.42
N ALA A 555 -54.36 -15.49 71.75
CA ALA A 555 -55.19 -16.48 72.43
C ALA A 555 -54.31 -17.68 72.79
N PHE A 556 -54.27 -18.07 74.06
CA PHE A 556 -53.76 -19.39 74.43
C PHE A 556 -54.54 -20.03 75.58
N MET A 557 -54.99 -21.26 75.35
CA MET A 557 -55.67 -22.04 76.37
C MET A 557 -54.64 -22.73 77.28
N LEU A 558 -54.74 -22.49 78.58
CA LEU A 558 -54.06 -23.24 79.63
C LEU A 558 -55.08 -24.26 80.17
N GLN A 559 -55.07 -25.45 79.58
CA GLN A 559 -55.84 -26.61 80.04
C GLN A 559 -54.90 -27.54 80.80
N PRO A 560 -54.92 -27.54 82.15
CA PRO A 560 -54.08 -28.43 82.93
C PRO A 560 -54.49 -29.91 82.77
N GLU A 561 -53.51 -30.77 82.56
CA GLU A 561 -53.67 -32.22 82.35
C GLU A 561 -54.18 -32.98 83.59
N ARG A 562 -54.17 -32.35 84.77
CA ARG A 562 -54.58 -32.94 86.05
C ARG A 562 -55.72 -32.15 86.66
N SER A 563 -56.76 -32.85 87.12
CA SER A 563 -57.84 -32.27 87.92
C SER A 563 -57.30 -31.66 89.22
N GLY A 564 -57.72 -30.43 89.51
CA GLY A 564 -57.25 -29.64 90.64
C GLY A 564 -57.31 -28.14 90.35
N THR A 565 -57.03 -27.32 91.36
CA THR A 565 -57.21 -25.87 91.30
C THR A 565 -55.90 -25.13 91.00
N TYR A 566 -55.90 -24.34 89.93
CA TYR A 566 -54.76 -23.57 89.42
C TYR A 566 -55.07 -22.08 89.42
N LYS A 567 -54.10 -21.22 89.72
CA LYS A 567 -54.21 -19.75 89.66
C LYS A 567 -53.25 -19.16 88.63
N TYR A 568 -53.63 -18.11 87.90
CA TYR A 568 -52.74 -17.44 86.92
C TYR A 568 -52.75 -15.91 87.05
N THR A 569 -51.62 -15.22 86.81
CA THR A 569 -51.45 -13.74 86.93
C THR A 569 -50.39 -13.20 85.95
N TYR A 570 -50.62 -12.06 85.28
CA TYR A 570 -49.65 -11.46 84.32
C TYR A 570 -48.51 -10.67 84.99
N LEU A 571 -47.36 -10.52 84.28
CA LEU A 571 -46.14 -9.85 84.80
C LEU A 571 -45.58 -8.76 83.86
N LYS A 572 -45.10 -9.13 82.67
CA LYS A 572 -44.44 -8.22 81.72
C LYS A 572 -44.77 -8.55 80.26
N LEU A 573 -44.66 -7.52 79.43
CA LEU A 573 -44.71 -7.52 77.97
C LEU A 573 -43.33 -7.11 77.40
N SER A 574 -42.97 -7.68 76.25
CA SER A 574 -41.93 -7.17 75.35
C SER A 574 -42.42 -7.29 73.92
N ASP A 575 -41.87 -6.49 73.00
CA ASP A 575 -42.11 -6.59 71.55
C ASP A 575 -40.77 -6.60 70.80
N ALA A 576 -40.79 -6.54 69.46
CA ALA A 576 -39.57 -6.55 68.65
C ALA A 576 -38.65 -5.33 68.92
N ASN A 577 -39.18 -4.23 69.44
CA ASN A 577 -38.53 -2.93 69.53
C ASN A 577 -38.25 -2.46 70.97
N TYR A 578 -39.04 -2.89 71.95
CA TYR A 578 -39.03 -2.48 73.36
C TYR A 578 -39.14 -3.71 74.28
N LYS A 579 -38.43 -3.72 75.42
CA LYS A 579 -38.34 -4.87 76.34
C LYS A 579 -38.79 -4.52 77.76
N ASP A 580 -39.21 -5.56 78.50
CA ASP A 580 -39.50 -5.55 79.94
C ASP A 580 -40.54 -4.51 80.42
N ILE A 581 -41.50 -4.15 79.56
CA ILE A 581 -42.60 -3.25 79.90
C ILE A 581 -43.56 -3.95 80.88
N LYS A 582 -43.84 -3.30 82.01
CA LYS A 582 -44.68 -3.86 83.07
C LYS A 582 -46.13 -4.01 82.61
N LEU A 583 -46.69 -5.22 82.74
CA LEU A 583 -48.06 -5.52 82.34
C LEU A 583 -48.95 -5.72 83.57
N ASN A 584 -49.77 -4.73 83.90
CA ASN A 584 -50.74 -4.83 84.99
C ASN A 584 -52.03 -5.49 84.47
N GLY A 585 -52.31 -6.74 84.88
CA GLY A 585 -53.50 -7.48 84.47
C GLY A 585 -54.13 -8.30 85.62
N PRO A 586 -55.36 -8.83 85.43
CA PRO A 586 -56.10 -9.57 86.45
C PRO A 586 -55.53 -10.99 86.69
N SER A 587 -56.14 -11.71 87.66
CA SER A 587 -55.82 -13.10 88.01
C SER A 587 -57.06 -14.00 88.11
N VAL A 588 -56.92 -15.30 87.89
CA VAL A 588 -58.03 -16.27 87.67
C VAL A 588 -57.77 -17.65 88.30
N GLU A 589 -58.81 -18.47 88.57
CA GLU A 589 -58.75 -19.82 89.21
C GLU A 589 -59.71 -20.88 88.53
N LEU A 590 -59.53 -22.22 88.63
CA LEU A 590 -60.15 -23.26 87.70
C LEU A 590 -60.30 -24.75 88.20
N ASN A 591 -61.06 -25.64 87.48
CA ASN A 591 -61.19 -27.14 87.62
C ASN A 591 -61.89 -27.88 86.39
N VAL A 592 -61.29 -28.86 85.66
CA VAL A 592 -61.40 -29.05 84.15
C VAL A 592 -62.18 -30.25 83.47
N HIS A 593 -62.72 -30.06 82.22
CA HIS A 593 -63.37 -31.00 81.21
C HIS A 593 -63.24 -30.54 79.69
N PRO A 594 -63.70 -31.25 78.59
CA PRO A 594 -63.65 -30.75 77.16
C PRO A 594 -64.66 -31.29 76.03
N VAL A 595 -64.87 -30.58 74.87
CA VAL A 595 -65.50 -31.06 73.55
C VAL A 595 -64.81 -30.58 72.20
N ALA A 596 -65.45 -30.58 70.98
CA ALA A 596 -64.83 -30.53 69.59
C ALA A 596 -65.18 -29.30 68.65
N SER A 597 -64.56 -29.09 67.45
CA SER A 597 -64.47 -27.77 66.70
C SER A 597 -64.49 -27.72 65.11
N ALA A 598 -64.43 -26.51 64.50
CA ALA A 598 -64.45 -26.16 63.03
C ALA A 598 -63.26 -25.22 62.55
N GLN A 599 -63.05 -24.97 61.24
CA GLN A 599 -61.72 -24.57 60.68
C GLN A 599 -61.66 -23.59 59.46
N LEU A 600 -60.58 -22.79 59.34
CA LEU A 600 -60.23 -21.93 58.18
C LEU A 600 -59.45 -22.69 57.08
N ARG A 601 -59.72 -22.39 55.80
CA ARG A 601 -59.05 -23.07 54.67
C ARG A 601 -57.87 -22.27 54.12
N LYS A 602 -56.65 -22.68 54.48
CA LYS A 602 -55.39 -22.09 53.96
C LYS A 602 -55.02 -22.62 52.56
N GLY A 603 -54.47 -21.75 51.71
CA GLY A 603 -54.00 -22.10 50.37
C GLY A 603 -52.53 -22.55 50.35
N LYS A 604 -51.91 -22.64 49.15
CA LYS A 604 -50.45 -22.84 49.01
C LYS A 604 -49.59 -21.65 49.50
N ARG A 605 -50.23 -20.59 50.00
CA ARG A 605 -49.65 -19.41 50.67
C ARG A 605 -50.65 -18.96 51.73
N ASP A 606 -50.17 -18.60 52.92
CA ASP A 606 -51.00 -18.18 54.06
C ASP A 606 -51.42 -16.70 54.01
N GLU A 607 -51.00 -15.95 52.98
CA GLU A 607 -51.17 -14.50 52.86
C GLU A 607 -52.03 -14.12 51.65
N VAL A 608 -53.10 -13.36 51.89
CA VAL A 608 -53.94 -12.76 50.83
C VAL A 608 -53.56 -11.31 50.65
N TYR A 609 -53.47 -10.85 49.39
CA TYR A 609 -53.05 -9.48 49.04
C TYR A 609 -54.21 -8.69 48.42
N SER A 610 -54.40 -7.43 48.84
CA SER A 610 -55.36 -6.50 48.23
C SER A 610 -54.70 -5.18 47.85
N CYS A 611 -54.78 -4.82 46.56
CA CYS A 611 -54.18 -3.60 46.01
C CYS A 611 -55.22 -2.51 45.70
N ALA A 612 -56.48 -2.90 45.48
CA ALA A 612 -57.60 -2.01 45.16
C ALA A 612 -58.92 -2.66 45.63
N GLY A 613 -59.95 -1.82 45.85
CA GLY A 613 -61.23 -2.27 46.40
C GLY A 613 -61.25 -2.37 47.93
N ASN A 614 -62.47 -2.46 48.48
CA ASN A 614 -62.76 -2.36 49.91
C ASN A 614 -63.05 -3.71 50.59
N ASN A 615 -63.11 -4.82 49.85
CA ASN A 615 -63.53 -6.14 50.34
C ASN A 615 -62.54 -7.25 49.91
N VAL A 616 -62.55 -8.38 50.62
CA VAL A 616 -61.71 -9.57 50.38
C VAL A 616 -62.54 -10.84 50.65
N ASP A 617 -62.33 -11.90 49.85
CA ASP A 617 -63.02 -13.20 49.98
C ASP A 617 -62.16 -14.25 50.72
N VAL A 618 -62.79 -15.07 51.57
CA VAL A 618 -62.14 -16.13 52.39
C VAL A 618 -62.93 -17.45 52.35
N GLU A 619 -62.24 -18.60 52.36
CA GLU A 619 -62.85 -19.95 52.40
C GLU A 619 -62.78 -20.60 53.81
N VAL A 620 -63.85 -21.31 54.20
CA VAL A 620 -63.97 -22.02 55.49
C VAL A 620 -64.50 -23.46 55.34
N ASP A 621 -64.06 -24.36 56.22
CA ASP A 621 -64.50 -25.77 56.36
C ASP A 621 -65.22 -25.95 57.73
N LEU A 622 -66.48 -26.38 57.72
CA LEU A 622 -67.34 -26.51 58.91
C LEU A 622 -67.52 -27.98 59.35
N LYS A 623 -67.70 -28.20 60.65
CA LYS A 623 -67.93 -29.52 61.29
C LYS A 623 -69.00 -29.38 62.38
N GLY A 624 -69.80 -30.42 62.60
CA GLY A 624 -71.02 -30.40 63.42
C GLY A 624 -72.26 -30.64 62.55
N SER A 625 -73.43 -30.20 63.00
CA SER A 625 -74.69 -30.33 62.25
C SER A 625 -75.17 -29.01 61.65
N ALA A 626 -75.45 -29.02 60.35
CA ALA A 626 -75.99 -27.87 59.61
C ALA A 626 -77.47 -27.61 59.92
N PRO A 627 -77.97 -26.36 59.85
CA PRO A 627 -77.23 -25.14 59.49
C PRO A 627 -76.31 -24.65 60.61
N TRP A 628 -75.20 -24.05 60.21
CA TRP A 628 -74.29 -23.35 61.13
C TRP A 628 -74.53 -21.84 61.13
N LYS A 629 -74.18 -21.22 62.25
CA LYS A 629 -74.01 -19.78 62.40
C LYS A 629 -72.58 -19.52 62.85
N LEU A 630 -71.84 -18.76 62.04
CA LEU A 630 -70.41 -18.52 62.21
C LEU A 630 -70.17 -17.05 62.55
N GLU A 631 -69.47 -16.76 63.63
CA GLU A 631 -69.04 -15.40 63.98
C GLU A 631 -67.56 -15.24 63.62
N VAL A 632 -67.26 -14.26 62.76
CA VAL A 632 -65.92 -14.00 62.22
C VAL A 632 -65.47 -12.61 62.67
N GLN A 633 -64.23 -12.44 63.11
CA GLN A 633 -63.72 -11.18 63.61
C GLN A 633 -62.58 -10.64 62.75
N VAL A 634 -62.72 -9.38 62.35
CA VAL A 634 -61.72 -8.63 61.59
C VAL A 634 -60.90 -7.80 62.56
N LEU A 635 -59.57 -7.94 62.52
CA LEU A 635 -58.61 -7.34 63.45
C LEU A 635 -57.71 -6.31 62.76
N GLY A 636 -58.00 -5.01 62.96
CA GLY A 636 -57.14 -3.90 62.55
C GLY A 636 -56.30 -3.34 63.70
N PRO A 637 -55.31 -2.46 63.44
CA PRO A 637 -54.41 -1.93 64.46
C PRO A 637 -55.11 -1.03 65.49
N LYS A 638 -56.25 -0.42 65.11
CA LYS A 638 -57.05 0.49 65.96
C LYS A 638 -58.32 -0.15 66.56
N GLY A 639 -58.61 -1.44 66.27
CA GLY A 639 -59.79 -2.11 66.83
C GLY A 639 -60.21 -3.41 66.12
N SER A 640 -61.23 -4.07 66.67
CA SER A 640 -61.76 -5.35 66.18
C SER A 640 -63.27 -5.30 65.93
N ARG A 641 -63.73 -5.80 64.77
CA ARG A 641 -65.17 -5.90 64.44
C ARG A 641 -65.58 -7.35 64.18
N THR A 642 -66.53 -7.86 64.96
CA THR A 642 -67.16 -9.17 64.70
C THR A 642 -68.31 -9.02 63.69
N ILE A 643 -68.39 -9.96 62.76
CA ILE A 643 -69.36 -10.04 61.67
C ILE A 643 -70.02 -11.43 61.75
N PRO A 644 -71.35 -11.52 62.00
CA PRO A 644 -72.05 -12.79 62.01
C PRO A 644 -72.47 -13.22 60.60
N PHE A 645 -72.21 -14.48 60.27
CA PHE A 645 -72.68 -15.16 59.07
C PHE A 645 -73.68 -16.28 59.46
N PRO A 646 -74.98 -15.97 59.56
CA PRO A 646 -76.03 -16.94 59.84
C PRO A 646 -76.44 -17.72 58.58
N GLY A 647 -77.01 -18.92 58.76
CA GLY A 647 -77.64 -19.67 57.66
C GLY A 647 -76.65 -20.37 56.73
N LEU A 648 -75.50 -20.81 57.24
CA LEU A 648 -74.53 -21.58 56.45
C LEU A 648 -74.99 -23.04 56.38
N HIS A 649 -75.45 -23.48 55.22
CA HIS A 649 -75.93 -24.85 54.99
C HIS A 649 -74.84 -25.79 54.47
N ASP A 650 -73.94 -25.28 53.62
CA ASP A 650 -72.82 -26.05 53.08
C ASP A 650 -71.68 -26.16 54.10
N ALA A 651 -71.09 -27.36 54.21
CA ALA A 651 -69.90 -27.60 55.02
C ALA A 651 -68.64 -26.86 54.50
N ARG A 652 -68.74 -26.19 53.34
CA ARG A 652 -67.72 -25.35 52.70
C ARG A 652 -68.36 -24.13 52.07
N THR A 653 -67.85 -22.94 52.36
CA THR A 653 -68.41 -21.70 51.80
C THR A 653 -67.36 -20.59 51.65
N LYS A 654 -67.73 -19.51 50.95
CA LYS A 654 -66.96 -18.28 50.77
C LYS A 654 -67.61 -17.11 51.50
N LEU A 655 -66.82 -16.37 52.25
CA LEU A 655 -67.24 -15.19 53.02
C LEU A 655 -66.60 -13.94 52.41
N ASN A 656 -67.42 -12.94 52.07
CA ASN A 656 -66.95 -11.64 51.60
C ASN A 656 -66.85 -10.67 52.79
N ILE A 657 -65.67 -10.08 53.01
CA ILE A 657 -65.32 -9.36 54.24
C ILE A 657 -64.74 -7.98 53.89
N ALA A 658 -65.30 -6.92 54.48
CA ALA A 658 -64.84 -5.55 54.25
C ALA A 658 -63.58 -5.19 55.08
N ILE A 659 -62.65 -4.48 54.42
CA ILE A 659 -61.36 -4.00 54.94
C ILE A 659 -61.58 -2.85 55.95
N PRO A 660 -60.87 -2.80 57.10
CA PRO A 660 -60.90 -1.66 58.03
C PRO A 660 -60.50 -0.32 57.38
N GLU A 661 -61.17 0.78 57.72
CA GLU A 661 -61.01 2.08 57.05
C GLU A 661 -59.61 2.70 57.22
N ASP A 662 -58.99 2.51 58.38
CA ASP A 662 -57.62 2.95 58.66
C ASP A 662 -56.62 2.29 57.70
N ILE A 663 -56.67 0.97 57.59
CA ILE A 663 -55.87 0.18 56.64
C ILE A 663 -56.26 0.47 55.18
N ASN A 664 -57.53 0.77 54.92
CA ASN A 664 -58.00 1.11 53.58
C ASN A 664 -57.37 2.41 53.06
N SER A 665 -57.07 3.36 53.96
CA SER A 665 -56.45 4.64 53.62
C SER A 665 -54.92 4.56 53.44
N GLU A 666 -54.18 4.04 54.42
CA GLU A 666 -52.70 4.07 54.43
C GLU A 666 -52.05 2.78 53.89
N GLY A 667 -52.80 1.68 53.83
CA GLY A 667 -52.26 0.33 53.69
C GLY A 667 -51.82 -0.25 55.03
N GLY A 668 -51.56 -1.56 55.06
CA GLY A 668 -51.21 -2.28 56.29
C GLY A 668 -51.64 -3.74 56.26
N THR A 669 -51.74 -4.37 57.43
CA THR A 669 -52.12 -5.77 57.56
C THR A 669 -53.24 -5.93 58.58
N PHE A 670 -54.29 -6.67 58.23
CA PHE A 670 -55.31 -7.13 59.18
C PHE A 670 -55.38 -8.64 59.22
N GLN A 671 -56.01 -9.17 60.27
CA GLN A 671 -56.25 -10.60 60.44
C GLN A 671 -57.76 -10.88 60.42
N ILE A 672 -58.13 -12.07 59.94
CA ILE A 672 -59.50 -12.59 59.92
C ILE A 672 -59.53 -13.88 60.75
N ASP A 673 -60.20 -13.83 61.90
CA ASP A 673 -60.29 -14.91 62.88
C ASP A 673 -61.70 -15.50 62.91
N LEU A 674 -61.83 -16.81 63.15
CA LEU A 674 -63.12 -17.41 63.51
C LEU A 674 -63.31 -17.31 65.02
N VAL A 675 -64.36 -16.62 65.48
CA VAL A 675 -64.65 -16.44 66.90
C VAL A 675 -65.40 -17.64 67.46
N SER A 676 -66.45 -18.08 66.78
CA SER A 676 -67.28 -19.19 67.23
C SER A 676 -68.14 -19.78 66.12
N VAL A 677 -68.42 -21.08 66.22
CA VAL A 677 -69.44 -21.77 65.45
C VAL A 677 -70.57 -22.22 66.38
N GLU A 678 -71.80 -22.04 65.93
CA GLU A 678 -73.03 -22.53 66.56
C GLU A 678 -73.70 -23.49 65.57
N ASP A 679 -74.02 -24.70 66.03
CA ASP A 679 -74.63 -25.76 65.21
C ASP A 679 -76.16 -25.79 65.34
N ALA A 680 -76.82 -26.66 64.56
CA ALA A 680 -78.28 -26.80 64.55
C ALA A 680 -78.91 -27.19 65.90
N HIS A 681 -78.13 -27.67 66.87
CA HIS A 681 -78.60 -28.00 68.22
C HIS A 681 -78.40 -26.84 69.21
N GLY A 682 -77.93 -25.68 68.75
CA GLY A 682 -77.59 -24.53 69.58
C GLY A 682 -76.24 -24.66 70.30
N CYS A 683 -75.38 -25.60 69.90
CA CYS A 683 -74.08 -25.80 70.53
C CYS A 683 -73.08 -24.73 70.03
N LYS A 684 -73.07 -23.57 70.67
CA LYS A 684 -72.13 -22.48 70.37
C LYS A 684 -70.77 -22.73 71.04
N ARG A 685 -69.75 -23.05 70.24
CA ARG A 685 -68.36 -23.20 70.68
C ARG A 685 -67.48 -22.01 70.23
N PRO A 686 -66.60 -21.45 71.09
CA PRO A 686 -65.50 -20.59 70.67
C PRO A 686 -64.41 -21.36 69.90
N LEU A 687 -63.93 -20.77 68.80
CA LEU A 687 -62.88 -21.32 67.96
C LEU A 687 -61.53 -20.65 68.30
N SER A 688 -60.46 -21.44 68.30
CA SER A 688 -59.09 -21.01 68.65
C SER A 688 -58.13 -21.30 67.49
N GLU A 689 -58.63 -21.09 66.27
CA GLU A 689 -57.91 -21.28 65.01
C GLU A 689 -56.88 -20.17 64.76
N GLN A 690 -55.83 -20.45 63.98
CA GLN A 690 -54.96 -19.39 63.46
C GLN A 690 -55.69 -18.64 62.34
N GLY A 691 -55.90 -17.33 62.54
CA GLY A 691 -56.51 -16.47 61.53
C GLY A 691 -55.72 -16.35 60.23
N MET A 692 -56.41 -15.84 59.21
CA MET A 692 -55.82 -15.54 57.90
C MET A 692 -55.29 -14.10 57.88
N SER A 693 -54.04 -13.89 57.45
CA SER A 693 -53.45 -12.56 57.33
C SER A 693 -53.71 -11.96 55.96
N VAL A 694 -54.27 -10.75 55.93
CA VAL A 694 -54.58 -9.98 54.72
C VAL A 694 -53.68 -8.75 54.66
N LYS A 695 -52.87 -8.66 53.61
CA LYS A 695 -51.93 -7.55 53.37
C LYS A 695 -52.51 -6.58 52.34
N VAL A 696 -52.88 -5.39 52.80
CA VAL A 696 -53.42 -4.32 51.97
C VAL A 696 -52.30 -3.37 51.58
N LYS A 697 -52.07 -3.21 50.28
CA LYS A 697 -51.14 -2.21 49.74
C LYS A 697 -51.93 -1.05 49.13
N ARG A 698 -51.59 0.17 49.53
CA ARG A 698 -52.11 1.43 48.94
C ARG A 698 -51.05 2.25 48.22
N VAL A 699 -49.76 2.06 48.56
CA VAL A 699 -48.65 2.51 47.72
C VAL A 699 -48.61 1.64 46.46
N LYS A 700 -48.85 2.25 45.31
CA LYS A 700 -48.71 1.61 43.98
C LYS A 700 -47.23 1.56 43.58
N PRO A 701 -46.78 0.51 42.87
CA PRO A 701 -45.47 0.53 42.23
C PRO A 701 -45.45 1.60 41.13
N THR A 702 -44.32 2.28 40.96
CA THR A 702 -44.16 3.32 39.94
C THR A 702 -42.95 3.05 39.05
N VAL A 703 -42.99 3.60 37.84
CA VAL A 703 -41.86 3.62 36.92
C VAL A 703 -41.71 5.01 36.29
N LYS A 704 -40.46 5.38 36.04
CA LYS A 704 -40.07 6.57 35.29
C LYS A 704 -38.73 6.37 34.60
N PHE A 705 -38.47 7.11 33.54
CA PHE A 705 -37.11 7.25 33.01
C PHE A 705 -36.32 8.27 33.84
N TYR A 706 -35.05 7.95 34.13
CA TYR A 706 -34.08 8.89 34.66
C TYR A 706 -33.37 9.64 33.51
N GLY A 707 -32.91 10.86 33.75
CA GLY A 707 -32.14 11.65 32.79
C GLY A 707 -31.38 12.77 33.49
N LYS A 708 -30.10 12.94 33.16
CA LYS A 708 -29.22 13.95 33.77
C LYS A 708 -29.73 15.36 33.44
N ASP A 709 -29.72 16.26 34.42
CA ASP A 709 -30.17 17.66 34.27
C ASP A 709 -31.59 17.82 33.67
N GLY A 710 -32.45 16.79 33.84
CA GLY A 710 -33.78 16.71 33.23
C GLY A 710 -33.81 16.25 31.76
N LYS A 711 -32.65 16.12 31.11
CA LYS A 711 -32.50 15.64 29.73
C LYS A 711 -32.66 14.12 29.66
N ARG A 712 -33.86 13.67 29.29
CA ARG A 712 -34.17 12.27 28.94
C ARG A 712 -33.88 11.99 27.46
N GLU A 713 -32.61 12.17 27.09
CA GLU A 713 -32.11 11.91 25.74
C GLU A 713 -30.83 11.05 25.77
N VAL A 714 -30.64 10.19 24.77
CA VAL A 714 -29.37 9.49 24.52
C VAL A 714 -29.10 9.50 23.02
N THR A 715 -27.83 9.58 22.64
CA THR A 715 -27.40 9.40 21.24
C THR A 715 -26.48 8.19 21.18
N VAL A 716 -26.77 7.23 20.30
CA VAL A 716 -25.97 6.00 20.11
C VAL A 716 -25.67 5.76 18.63
N HIS A 717 -24.82 4.78 18.31
CA HIS A 717 -24.58 4.40 16.92
C HIS A 717 -25.72 3.51 16.40
N GLN A 718 -26.07 3.66 15.12
CA GLN A 718 -27.17 2.93 14.50
C GLN A 718 -26.89 1.42 14.50
N GLY A 719 -27.66 0.68 15.31
CA GLY A 719 -27.58 -0.78 15.46
C GLY A 719 -27.15 -1.24 16.86
N GLU A 720 -26.65 -0.33 17.70
CA GLU A 720 -26.30 -0.61 19.09
C GLU A 720 -27.53 -0.64 20.01
N ASP A 721 -27.38 -1.30 21.18
CA ASP A 721 -28.38 -1.30 22.24
C ASP A 721 -28.30 0.00 23.05
N ALA A 722 -29.19 0.96 22.77
CA ALA A 722 -29.41 2.12 23.62
C ALA A 722 -29.95 1.67 24.99
N ARG A 723 -29.34 2.17 26.06
CA ARG A 723 -29.69 1.87 27.46
C ARG A 723 -30.45 3.06 28.05
N LEU A 724 -31.72 2.86 28.35
CA LEU A 724 -32.62 3.88 28.89
C LEU A 724 -32.78 3.59 30.39
N PRO A 725 -32.19 4.38 31.30
CA PRO A 725 -32.23 4.08 32.72
C PRO A 725 -33.62 4.28 33.30
N LEU A 726 -34.18 3.23 33.90
CA LEU A 726 -35.44 3.26 34.64
C LEU A 726 -35.17 3.45 36.14
N ARG A 727 -36.06 4.17 36.83
CA ARG A 727 -36.23 4.03 38.28
C ARG A 727 -37.59 3.37 38.55
N LEU A 728 -37.57 2.34 39.39
CA LEU A 728 -38.73 1.53 39.78
C LEU A 728 -38.98 1.63 41.28
N THR A 729 -40.24 1.49 41.69
CA THR A 729 -40.65 1.30 43.09
C THR A 729 -41.63 0.13 43.24
N GLY A 730 -41.81 -0.38 44.46
CA GLY A 730 -42.62 -1.58 44.76
C GLY A 730 -41.77 -2.84 45.00
N ASP A 731 -42.42 -4.01 45.04
CA ASP A 731 -41.74 -5.30 45.26
C ASP A 731 -41.64 -6.10 43.96
N GLY A 732 -40.44 -6.21 43.40
CA GLY A 732 -40.19 -6.95 42.18
C GLY A 732 -40.41 -8.49 42.30
N PRO A 733 -40.41 -9.23 41.17
CA PRO A 733 -40.13 -8.75 39.81
C PRO A 733 -41.24 -7.86 39.24
N TRP A 734 -40.87 -6.95 38.34
CA TRP A 734 -41.80 -6.05 37.67
C TRP A 734 -42.08 -6.51 36.23
N LYS A 735 -43.28 -6.21 35.73
CA LYS A 735 -43.66 -6.31 34.31
C LYS A 735 -43.94 -4.90 33.81
N LEU A 736 -43.16 -4.44 32.84
CA LEU A 736 -43.28 -3.13 32.21
C LEU A 736 -43.85 -3.28 30.79
N GLU A 737 -44.78 -2.42 30.39
CA GLU A 737 -45.18 -2.25 28.99
C GLU A 737 -44.83 -0.86 28.48
N TYR A 738 -44.34 -0.79 27.24
CA TYR A 738 -43.89 0.44 26.57
C TYR A 738 -44.11 0.36 25.06
N HIS A 739 -44.01 1.49 24.37
CA HIS A 739 -44.04 1.54 22.89
C HIS A 739 -43.08 2.60 22.34
N LEU A 740 -42.87 2.56 21.02
CA LEU A 740 -42.25 3.65 20.27
C LEU A 740 -43.34 4.55 19.71
N LYS A 741 -43.29 5.86 19.98
CA LYS A 741 -44.34 6.84 19.64
C LYS A 741 -44.67 6.93 18.15
N ASN A 742 -43.70 6.61 17.29
CA ASN A 742 -43.87 6.55 15.83
C ASN A 742 -44.50 5.22 15.33
N LYS A 743 -44.69 4.23 16.20
CA LYS A 743 -45.23 2.88 15.91
C LYS A 743 -46.21 2.41 17.01
N PRO A 744 -47.24 3.20 17.38
CA PRO A 744 -48.04 2.96 18.60
C PRO A 744 -48.86 1.66 18.59
N GLY A 745 -49.08 1.05 17.43
CA GLY A 745 -49.69 -0.28 17.33
C GLY A 745 -48.79 -1.43 17.81
N ARG A 746 -47.50 -1.19 18.05
CA ARG A 746 -46.54 -2.21 18.53
C ARG A 746 -46.10 -1.92 19.97
N LYS A 747 -46.83 -2.49 20.92
CA LYS A 747 -46.42 -2.57 22.33
C LYS A 747 -45.33 -3.61 22.52
N PHE A 748 -44.48 -3.38 23.51
CA PHE A 748 -43.43 -4.29 23.98
C PHE A 748 -43.61 -4.53 25.48
N THR A 749 -43.20 -5.70 25.97
CA THR A 749 -43.32 -6.09 27.39
C THR A 749 -41.97 -6.56 27.91
N GLU A 750 -41.47 -5.93 28.96
CA GLU A 750 -40.19 -6.24 29.60
C GLU A 750 -40.41 -6.84 31.00
N ARG A 751 -39.51 -7.74 31.46
CA ARG A 751 -39.61 -8.40 32.77
C ARG A 751 -38.36 -8.16 33.59
N ILE A 752 -38.50 -7.32 34.62
CA ILE A 752 -37.37 -6.81 35.40
C ILE A 752 -37.23 -7.62 36.69
N GLY A 753 -36.03 -8.17 36.91
CA GLY A 753 -35.74 -9.06 38.04
C GLY A 753 -35.89 -8.40 39.41
N ALA A 754 -36.25 -9.19 40.44
CA ALA A 754 -36.71 -8.70 41.73
C ALA A 754 -35.76 -7.75 42.49
N ASN A 755 -34.46 -7.81 42.21
CA ASN A 755 -33.44 -7.01 42.89
C ASN A 755 -33.00 -5.77 42.07
N ASN A 756 -33.55 -5.55 40.87
CA ASN A 756 -33.06 -4.52 39.94
C ASN A 756 -34.01 -3.32 39.82
N ALA A 757 -34.08 -2.49 40.86
CA ALA A 757 -34.93 -1.29 40.89
C ALA A 757 -34.40 -0.12 40.03
N ASN A 758 -33.17 -0.22 39.51
CA ASN A 758 -32.51 0.78 38.67
C ASN A 758 -32.14 0.19 37.29
N ALA A 759 -33.06 -0.57 36.70
CA ALA A 759 -32.79 -1.34 35.49
C ALA A 759 -32.60 -0.48 34.22
N GLU A 760 -31.75 -0.93 33.31
CA GLU A 760 -31.67 -0.39 31.95
C GLU A 760 -32.73 -1.05 31.06
N LEU A 761 -33.61 -0.26 30.43
CA LEU A 761 -34.38 -0.74 29.28
C LEU A 761 -33.50 -0.67 28.03
N ARG A 762 -33.36 -1.78 27.29
CA ARG A 762 -32.53 -1.86 26.08
C ARG A 762 -33.37 -1.80 24.81
N VAL A 763 -33.03 -0.88 23.91
CA VAL A 763 -33.75 -0.66 22.64
C VAL A 763 -32.76 -0.37 21.51
N ARG A 764 -33.14 -0.66 20.25
CA ARG A 764 -32.29 -0.42 19.06
C ARG A 764 -32.82 0.65 18.12
N ASP A 765 -34.14 0.71 17.94
CA ASP A 765 -34.80 1.73 17.13
C ASP A 765 -34.54 3.14 17.69
N SER A 766 -34.30 4.12 16.82
CA SER A 766 -34.32 5.54 17.19
C SER A 766 -35.75 6.09 17.26
N GLY A 767 -35.98 7.09 18.12
CA GLY A 767 -37.22 7.83 18.25
C GLY A 767 -37.60 8.07 19.71
N ILE A 768 -38.86 8.44 19.95
CA ILE A 768 -39.39 8.68 21.30
C ILE A 768 -40.00 7.38 21.83
N PHE A 769 -39.43 6.83 22.89
CA PHE A 769 -40.00 5.73 23.66
C PHE A 769 -40.89 6.28 24.78
N GLU A 770 -41.99 5.60 25.05
CA GLU A 770 -43.00 6.04 26.01
C GLU A 770 -43.53 4.83 26.80
N LEU A 771 -43.58 4.97 28.12
CA LEU A 771 -44.05 3.93 29.04
C LEU A 771 -45.59 3.90 29.05
N LEU A 772 -46.19 2.70 29.14
CA LEU A 772 -47.63 2.49 29.03
C LEU A 772 -48.27 1.86 30.28
N GLU A 773 -47.66 0.83 30.86
CA GLU A 773 -48.15 0.19 32.08
C GLU A 773 -47.00 -0.40 32.91
N ILE A 774 -47.17 -0.48 34.22
CA ILE A 774 -46.24 -1.15 35.14
C ILE A 774 -47.04 -1.96 36.17
N SER A 775 -46.62 -3.19 36.46
CA SER A 775 -47.10 -3.97 37.61
C SER A 775 -45.91 -4.57 38.36
N ASP A 776 -45.98 -4.60 39.70
CA ASP A 776 -45.02 -5.37 40.51
C ASP A 776 -45.49 -6.84 40.65
N LYS A 777 -44.86 -7.59 41.56
CA LYS A 777 -45.18 -8.99 41.83
C LYS A 777 -46.63 -9.24 42.27
N HIS A 778 -47.33 -8.22 42.78
CA HIS A 778 -48.65 -8.34 43.41
C HIS A 778 -49.67 -7.29 42.95
N CYS A 779 -49.23 -6.07 42.59
CA CYS A 779 -50.13 -4.94 42.34
C CYS A 779 -49.88 -4.24 40.98
N PRO A 780 -50.95 -3.76 40.30
CA PRO A 780 -50.80 -2.81 39.20
C PRO A 780 -50.37 -1.44 39.71
N GLY A 781 -49.60 -0.71 38.90
CA GLY A 781 -48.91 0.52 39.27
C GLY A 781 -49.38 1.76 38.54
N SER A 782 -48.49 2.75 38.45
CA SER A 782 -48.71 4.01 37.73
C SER A 782 -47.39 4.63 37.25
N ILE A 783 -47.40 5.25 36.08
CA ILE A 783 -46.25 5.95 35.49
C ILE A 783 -46.22 7.40 35.97
N ILE A 784 -45.03 7.98 36.12
CA ILE A 784 -44.85 9.41 36.40
C ILE A 784 -44.81 10.14 35.05
N GLU A 785 -45.95 10.68 34.63
CA GLU A 785 -46.16 11.26 33.29
C GLU A 785 -45.08 12.25 32.78
N PRO A 786 -44.59 13.26 33.54
CA PRO A 786 -43.55 14.16 33.04
C PRO A 786 -42.20 13.46 32.78
N GLU A 787 -42.03 12.22 33.25
CA GLU A 787 -40.83 11.40 33.14
C GLU A 787 -41.12 10.06 32.41
N SER A 788 -42.22 10.00 31.65
CA SER A 788 -42.72 8.82 30.92
C SER A 788 -42.09 8.60 29.54
N GLN A 789 -41.44 9.63 28.97
CA GLN A 789 -40.88 9.62 27.62
C GLN A 789 -39.34 9.73 27.64
N TYR A 790 -38.68 9.06 26.69
CA TYR A 790 -37.23 9.13 26.46
C TYR A 790 -36.92 9.24 24.97
N VAL A 791 -35.94 10.07 24.61
CA VAL A 791 -35.52 10.28 23.22
C VAL A 791 -34.25 9.46 22.93
N VAL A 792 -34.32 8.56 21.95
CA VAL A 792 -33.16 7.84 21.42
C VAL A 792 -32.83 8.38 20.04
N ASN A 793 -31.75 9.14 19.97
CA ASN A 793 -31.20 9.61 18.70
C ASN A 793 -30.15 8.60 18.21
N TRP A 794 -30.04 8.43 16.89
CA TRP A 794 -28.83 7.85 16.30
C TRP A 794 -27.87 8.96 15.91
N VAL A 795 -26.56 8.73 16.05
CA VAL A 795 -25.57 9.56 15.34
C VAL A 795 -25.87 9.43 13.84
N PRO A 796 -26.05 10.52 13.07
CA PRO A 796 -26.28 10.41 11.63
C PRO A 796 -25.08 9.71 10.97
N ARG A 797 -25.34 8.73 10.09
CA ARG A 797 -24.27 8.13 9.28
C ARG A 797 -23.67 9.18 8.34
N PRO A 798 -22.36 9.09 8.03
CA PRO A 798 -21.78 9.95 7.03
C PRO A 798 -22.38 9.69 5.65
N SER A 799 -22.45 10.74 4.82
CA SER A 799 -22.88 10.59 3.42
C SER A 799 -22.08 11.53 2.51
N VAL A 800 -21.83 11.05 1.29
CA VAL A 800 -21.11 11.75 0.23
C VAL A 800 -22.05 12.09 -0.92
N LYS A 801 -21.90 13.30 -1.46
CA LYS A 801 -22.53 13.78 -2.69
C LYS A 801 -21.48 14.35 -3.62
N LEU A 802 -21.85 14.54 -4.89
CA LEU A 802 -21.11 15.41 -5.80
C LEU A 802 -21.39 16.87 -5.42
N ALA A 803 -20.38 17.75 -5.43
CA ALA A 803 -20.58 19.17 -5.19
C ALA A 803 -21.25 19.84 -6.41
N GLU A 804 -22.21 20.75 -6.17
CA GLU A 804 -23.01 21.42 -7.21
C GLU A 804 -22.17 22.25 -8.21
N THR A 805 -20.94 22.61 -7.83
CA THR A 805 -19.93 23.28 -8.68
C THR A 805 -19.32 22.36 -9.76
N THR A 806 -19.42 21.03 -9.61
CA THR A 806 -18.77 20.09 -10.53
C THR A 806 -19.57 19.94 -11.81
N ALA A 807 -19.10 20.50 -12.91
CA ALA A 807 -19.72 20.33 -14.23
C ALA A 807 -19.69 18.84 -14.67
N VAL A 808 -20.86 18.19 -14.66
CA VAL A 808 -21.11 16.81 -15.10
C VAL A 808 -22.51 16.69 -15.73
N THR A 809 -22.72 15.64 -16.52
CA THR A 809 -24.02 15.26 -17.09
C THR A 809 -24.57 14.03 -16.37
N HIS A 810 -25.72 14.15 -15.69
CA HIS A 810 -26.38 13.01 -15.03
C HIS A 810 -27.14 12.14 -16.04
N ILE A 811 -27.05 10.82 -15.90
CA ILE A 811 -27.79 9.83 -16.68
C ILE A 811 -28.76 9.08 -15.73
N PRO A 812 -30.07 9.40 -15.75
CA PRO A 812 -31.04 8.83 -14.82
C PRO A 812 -31.25 7.30 -14.93
N THR A 813 -30.89 6.66 -16.04
CA THR A 813 -31.10 5.21 -16.23
C THR A 813 -30.12 4.35 -15.43
N ASN A 814 -28.95 4.90 -15.08
CA ASN A 814 -27.85 4.19 -14.43
C ASN A 814 -27.34 4.92 -13.16
N ASP A 815 -28.05 5.97 -12.71
CA ASP A 815 -27.66 6.95 -11.67
C ASP A 815 -26.18 7.35 -11.70
N SER A 816 -25.68 7.65 -12.91
CA SER A 816 -24.26 7.92 -13.17
C SER A 816 -24.03 9.34 -13.65
N TYR A 817 -22.95 9.96 -13.17
CA TYR A 817 -22.56 11.33 -13.49
C TYR A 817 -21.35 11.32 -14.45
N ILE A 818 -21.57 11.67 -15.72
CA ILE A 818 -20.51 11.71 -16.74
C ILE A 818 -19.80 13.07 -16.72
N ARG A 819 -18.49 13.02 -16.49
CA ARG A 819 -17.55 14.14 -16.65
C ARG A 819 -17.18 14.32 -18.12
N ALA A 820 -16.83 15.55 -18.52
CA ALA A 820 -16.37 15.84 -19.87
C ALA A 820 -15.15 14.96 -20.26
N PRO A 821 -15.02 14.57 -21.55
CA PRO A 821 -13.88 13.78 -22.01
C PRO A 821 -12.58 14.59 -21.91
N ILE A 822 -11.46 13.90 -21.65
CA ILE A 822 -10.14 14.53 -21.49
C ILE A 822 -9.04 13.68 -22.12
N CYS A 823 -8.00 14.32 -22.65
CA CYS A 823 -6.83 13.63 -23.19
C CYS A 823 -5.97 13.00 -22.08
N GLU A 824 -5.42 11.81 -22.35
CA GLU A 824 -4.52 11.06 -21.48
C GLU A 824 -3.39 11.92 -20.87
N GLY A 825 -3.16 11.75 -19.58
CA GLY A 825 -2.11 12.44 -18.82
C GLY A 825 -2.39 13.91 -18.47
N LEU A 826 -3.54 14.48 -18.86
CA LEU A 826 -4.00 15.77 -18.34
C LEU A 826 -4.78 15.56 -17.02
N PRO A 827 -4.55 16.34 -15.96
CA PRO A 827 -5.21 16.12 -14.67
C PRO A 827 -6.66 16.65 -14.66
N ASP A 828 -7.59 15.84 -14.13
CA ASP A 828 -8.96 16.27 -13.82
C ASP A 828 -9.43 15.74 -12.45
N HIS A 829 -10.56 16.24 -11.97
CA HIS A 829 -11.09 16.04 -10.64
C HIS A 829 -12.63 16.15 -10.60
N VAL A 830 -13.21 15.60 -9.56
CA VAL A 830 -14.61 15.77 -9.14
C VAL A 830 -14.60 16.27 -7.71
N ASP A 831 -15.31 17.35 -7.41
CA ASP A 831 -15.44 17.81 -6.03
C ASP A 831 -16.59 17.08 -5.34
N LEU A 832 -16.33 16.57 -4.14
CA LEU A 832 -17.27 15.80 -3.32
C LEU A 832 -17.62 16.58 -2.05
N GLU A 833 -18.90 16.61 -1.69
CA GLU A 833 -19.38 17.15 -0.42
C GLU A 833 -19.67 16.01 0.58
N LEU A 834 -19.06 16.11 1.76
CA LEU A 834 -19.08 15.13 2.83
C LEU A 834 -19.83 15.67 4.05
N THR A 835 -20.79 14.88 4.52
CA THR A 835 -21.61 15.16 5.71
C THR A 835 -21.35 14.08 6.76
N GLY A 836 -21.22 14.47 8.04
CA GLY A 836 -20.86 13.59 9.15
C GLY A 836 -19.81 14.23 10.09
N ARG A 837 -19.06 13.41 10.82
CA ARG A 837 -18.03 13.82 11.80
C ARG A 837 -16.63 13.45 11.32
N ALA A 838 -15.87 14.43 10.83
CA ALA A 838 -14.48 14.25 10.41
C ALA A 838 -13.58 13.64 11.51
N PRO A 839 -12.51 12.88 11.17
CA PRO A 839 -12.07 12.51 9.82
C PRO A 839 -13.00 11.50 9.11
N PHE A 840 -13.22 11.72 7.82
CA PHE A 840 -13.90 10.82 6.89
C PHE A 840 -12.91 9.84 6.24
N LYS A 841 -13.40 8.65 5.87
CA LYS A 841 -12.72 7.70 4.97
C LYS A 841 -13.74 7.14 3.97
N ILE A 842 -13.43 7.19 2.68
CA ILE A 842 -14.30 6.71 1.60
C ILE A 842 -13.64 5.51 0.93
N LYS A 843 -14.34 4.37 0.86
CA LYS A 843 -13.91 3.19 0.10
C LYS A 843 -14.58 3.19 -1.27
N TYR A 844 -13.84 2.98 -2.34
CA TYR A 844 -14.33 3.04 -3.72
C TYR A 844 -13.64 2.01 -4.63
N LEU A 845 -14.30 1.68 -5.74
CA LEU A 845 -13.72 0.89 -6.83
C LEU A 845 -13.44 1.76 -8.05
N VAL A 846 -12.45 1.36 -8.84
CA VAL A 846 -12.14 1.88 -10.18
C VAL A 846 -12.25 0.74 -11.18
N ALA A 847 -12.98 0.95 -12.26
CA ALA A 847 -13.06 0.02 -13.39
C ALA A 847 -12.84 0.76 -14.73
N GLN A 848 -12.39 0.03 -15.74
CA GLN A 848 -12.05 0.54 -17.05
C GLN A 848 -12.71 -0.29 -18.15
N GLU A 849 -13.32 0.38 -19.12
CA GLU A 849 -13.85 -0.19 -20.36
C GLU A 849 -12.99 0.30 -21.54
N ARG A 850 -12.45 -0.64 -22.34
CA ARG A 850 -11.65 -0.34 -23.55
C ARG A 850 -12.26 -1.00 -24.78
N HIS A 851 -12.52 -0.23 -25.84
CA HIS A 851 -13.00 -0.70 -27.15
C HIS A 851 -14.02 -1.86 -27.08
N SER A 852 -15.15 -1.67 -26.38
CA SER A 852 -16.23 -2.67 -26.20
C SER A 852 -15.85 -4.00 -25.51
N SER A 853 -14.66 -4.08 -24.89
CA SER A 853 -14.29 -5.18 -23.98
C SER A 853 -15.11 -5.11 -22.69
N PRO A 854 -15.40 -6.25 -22.03
CA PRO A 854 -16.11 -6.25 -20.75
C PRO A 854 -15.38 -5.42 -19.68
N LEU A 855 -16.16 -4.71 -18.86
CA LEU A 855 -15.69 -3.84 -17.77
C LEU A 855 -14.67 -4.55 -16.87
N ARG A 856 -13.42 -4.09 -16.93
CA ARG A 856 -12.31 -4.62 -16.12
C ARG A 856 -12.19 -3.80 -14.85
N ILE A 857 -12.28 -4.43 -13.68
CA ILE A 857 -11.92 -3.78 -12.42
C ILE A 857 -10.40 -3.52 -12.42
N VAL A 858 -10.02 -2.27 -12.22
CA VAL A 858 -8.62 -1.82 -12.05
C VAL A 858 -8.23 -1.92 -10.58
N SER A 859 -9.12 -1.46 -9.70
CA SER A 859 -9.01 -1.63 -8.24
C SER A 859 -10.40 -1.81 -7.60
N ALA A 860 -10.50 -2.70 -6.61
CA ALA A 860 -11.76 -3.01 -5.94
C ALA A 860 -11.95 -2.26 -4.60
N ASP A 861 -10.84 -2.01 -3.90
CA ASP A 861 -10.80 -1.65 -2.49
C ASP A 861 -9.94 -0.39 -2.22
N ASN A 862 -9.92 0.58 -3.13
CA ASN A 862 -9.22 1.84 -2.87
C ASN A 862 -9.88 2.61 -1.72
N THR A 863 -9.08 3.33 -0.93
CA THR A 863 -9.57 4.20 0.14
C THR A 863 -8.94 5.59 0.06
N ILE A 864 -9.72 6.62 0.34
CA ILE A 864 -9.26 8.02 0.43
C ILE A 864 -9.79 8.65 1.72
N GLY A 865 -8.95 9.42 2.43
CA GLY A 865 -9.32 10.15 3.65
C GLY A 865 -9.63 11.62 3.40
N SER A 866 -10.37 12.26 4.30
CA SER A 866 -10.44 13.73 4.40
C SER A 866 -10.86 14.17 5.79
N ILE A 867 -10.33 15.30 6.26
CA ILE A 867 -10.87 16.02 7.45
C ILE A 867 -11.82 17.17 7.07
N GLN A 868 -11.83 17.57 5.81
CA GLN A 868 -12.66 18.66 5.32
C GLN A 868 -14.02 18.12 4.83
N ARG A 869 -15.02 19.00 4.73
CA ARG A 869 -16.32 18.64 4.12
C ARG A 869 -16.28 18.67 2.60
N ALA A 870 -15.45 19.52 2.00
CA ALA A 870 -15.07 19.37 0.61
C ALA A 870 -13.97 18.29 0.50
N LEU A 871 -14.00 17.50 -0.57
CA LEU A 871 -12.92 16.61 -0.96
C LEU A 871 -12.77 16.63 -2.48
N ARG A 872 -11.63 17.12 -2.95
CA ARG A 872 -11.26 17.14 -4.37
C ARG A 872 -10.78 15.74 -4.79
N PHE A 873 -11.66 14.95 -5.38
CA PHE A 873 -11.36 13.59 -5.82
C PHE A 873 -10.67 13.64 -7.19
N ALA A 874 -9.36 13.34 -7.23
CA ALA A 874 -8.59 13.27 -8.47
C ALA A 874 -9.01 12.07 -9.34
N LEU A 875 -9.14 12.28 -10.64
CA LEU A 875 -9.46 11.24 -11.61
C LEU A 875 -8.17 10.63 -12.19
N ASP A 876 -8.18 9.32 -12.44
CA ASP A 876 -7.07 8.62 -13.10
C ASP A 876 -7.21 8.76 -14.62
N THR A 877 -6.47 9.72 -15.16
CA THR A 877 -6.34 9.98 -16.60
C THR A 877 -5.08 9.37 -17.20
N SER A 878 -4.37 8.50 -16.46
CA SER A 878 -3.05 7.98 -16.86
C SER A 878 -3.08 6.88 -17.91
N THR A 879 -4.26 6.33 -18.23
CA THR A 879 -4.43 5.35 -19.32
C THR A 879 -5.76 5.56 -20.07
N PRO A 880 -5.81 5.33 -21.40
CA PRO A 880 -6.98 5.61 -22.21
C PRO A 880 -8.09 4.56 -22.03
N GLY A 881 -9.34 5.02 -22.18
CA GLY A 881 -10.54 4.21 -21.99
C GLY A 881 -11.62 4.97 -21.22
N ARG A 882 -12.79 4.35 -21.07
CA ARG A 882 -13.85 4.87 -20.20
C ARG A 882 -13.59 4.41 -18.78
N MET A 883 -13.31 5.36 -17.90
CA MET A 883 -13.03 5.16 -16.48
C MET A 883 -14.33 5.29 -15.68
N LEU A 884 -14.56 4.35 -14.77
CA LEU A 884 -15.76 4.22 -13.94
C LEU A 884 -15.37 4.18 -12.47
N TYR A 885 -15.85 5.15 -11.70
CA TYR A 885 -15.65 5.26 -10.26
C TYR A 885 -16.98 5.01 -9.55
N ARG A 886 -16.98 4.17 -8.52
CA ARG A 886 -18.19 3.90 -7.73
C ARG A 886 -17.87 3.77 -6.24
N VAL A 887 -18.57 4.55 -5.42
CA VAL A 887 -18.42 4.50 -3.95
C VAL A 887 -18.93 3.15 -3.42
N ARG A 888 -18.15 2.55 -2.52
CA ARG A 888 -18.39 1.23 -1.90
C ARG A 888 -18.70 1.30 -0.42
N ASP A 889 -18.13 2.23 0.33
CA ASP A 889 -18.56 2.54 1.70
C ASP A 889 -18.06 3.93 2.09
N ILE A 890 -18.68 4.55 3.09
CA ILE A 890 -18.17 5.78 3.70
C ILE A 890 -18.22 5.64 5.21
N GLY A 891 -17.07 5.90 5.84
CA GLY A 891 -16.91 5.99 7.28
C GLY A 891 -16.48 7.37 7.73
N ASP A 892 -16.62 7.62 9.02
CA ASP A 892 -16.23 8.84 9.71
C ASP A 892 -15.75 8.52 11.14
N ALA A 893 -15.51 9.54 11.97
CA ALA A 893 -15.03 9.35 13.35
C ALA A 893 -15.99 8.56 14.25
N ALA A 894 -17.28 8.49 13.90
CA ALA A 894 -18.31 7.76 14.63
C ALA A 894 -18.63 6.40 13.98
N TYR A 895 -18.46 6.25 12.67
CA TYR A 895 -18.74 5.03 11.94
C TYR A 895 -17.51 4.62 11.12
N PRO A 896 -16.61 3.76 11.63
CA PRO A 896 -15.50 3.28 10.82
C PRO A 896 -16.00 2.50 9.59
N LEU A 897 -15.20 2.49 8.52
CA LEU A 897 -15.43 1.68 7.32
C LEU A 897 -15.66 0.21 7.69
N ARG A 898 -16.63 -0.44 7.04
CA ARG A 898 -16.94 -1.85 7.30
C ARG A 898 -15.80 -2.76 6.84
N LEU A 899 -15.42 -3.68 7.72
CA LEU A 899 -14.47 -4.77 7.44
C LEU A 899 -15.10 -5.90 6.60
N ASP A 900 -16.43 -6.01 6.59
CA ASP A 900 -17.14 -7.03 5.84
C ASP A 900 -17.16 -6.72 4.34
N ASN A 901 -16.56 -7.59 3.53
CA ASN A 901 -16.63 -7.54 2.05
C ASN A 901 -18.02 -7.93 1.49
N HIS A 902 -19.05 -8.05 2.34
CA HIS A 902 -20.41 -8.29 1.89
C HIS A 902 -21.03 -7.02 1.28
N ILE A 903 -21.15 -7.04 -0.05
CA ILE A 903 -21.85 -6.02 -0.82
C ILE A 903 -23.34 -6.06 -0.47
N HIS A 904 -23.76 -5.22 0.48
CA HIS A 904 -25.15 -4.84 0.63
C HIS A 904 -25.50 -3.85 -0.47
N ASP A 905 -26.20 -4.31 -1.52
CA ASP A 905 -26.77 -3.42 -2.53
C ASP A 905 -27.84 -2.52 -1.90
N ASN A 906 -27.43 -1.29 -1.65
CA ASN A 906 -28.31 -0.12 -1.58
C ASN A 906 -28.15 0.57 -2.94
N ASP A 907 -29.23 0.65 -3.72
CA ASP A 907 -29.21 1.10 -5.12
C ASP A 907 -28.62 2.51 -5.34
N ASN A 908 -28.79 3.42 -4.38
CA ASN A 908 -28.27 4.79 -4.48
C ASN A 908 -26.85 4.90 -3.90
N ARG A 909 -25.83 4.70 -4.74
CA ARG A 909 -24.42 4.91 -4.40
C ARG A 909 -23.73 5.71 -5.50
N LEU A 910 -23.14 6.84 -5.14
CA LEU A 910 -22.53 7.78 -6.07
C LEU A 910 -21.57 7.09 -7.04
N GLN A 911 -21.87 7.22 -8.34
CA GLN A 911 -21.12 6.69 -9.47
C GLN A 911 -20.81 7.84 -10.43
N PHE A 912 -19.56 7.96 -10.86
CA PHE A 912 -19.15 8.92 -11.88
C PHE A 912 -18.19 8.30 -12.89
N GLU A 913 -18.23 8.81 -14.11
CA GLU A 913 -17.54 8.25 -15.26
C GLU A 913 -16.83 9.35 -16.06
N GLN A 914 -15.67 9.04 -16.62
CA GLN A 914 -14.96 9.92 -17.56
C GLN A 914 -14.44 9.11 -18.74
N GLN A 915 -14.55 9.69 -19.94
CA GLN A 915 -13.87 9.16 -21.12
C GLN A 915 -12.47 9.77 -21.20
N VAL A 916 -11.43 8.95 -20.98
CA VAL A 916 -10.05 9.32 -21.26
C VAL A 916 -9.78 9.01 -22.73
N LEU A 917 -9.37 10.02 -23.48
CA LEU A 917 -9.03 9.96 -24.90
C LEU A 917 -7.55 9.67 -25.07
N GLU A 918 -7.23 8.71 -25.95
CA GLU A 918 -5.86 8.32 -26.29
C GLU A 918 -5.15 9.43 -27.08
N ARG A 919 -3.87 9.67 -26.79
CA ARG A 919 -3.08 10.65 -27.55
C ARG A 919 -2.75 10.10 -28.94
N PRO A 920 -2.97 10.86 -30.03
CA PRO A 920 -2.72 10.36 -31.36
C PRO A 920 -1.24 10.04 -31.60
N SER A 921 -0.98 8.94 -32.30
CA SER A 921 0.34 8.37 -32.56
C SER A 921 0.56 8.23 -34.07
N ALA A 922 1.80 8.38 -34.53
CA ALA A 922 2.18 8.27 -35.93
C ALA A 922 3.58 7.68 -36.08
N ALA A 923 3.70 6.58 -36.82
CA ALA A 923 4.97 5.86 -36.99
C ALA A 923 5.07 5.19 -38.37
N PHE A 924 6.27 5.15 -38.95
CA PHE A 924 6.53 4.31 -40.12
C PHE A 924 6.41 2.82 -39.75
N LYS A 925 5.65 2.05 -40.54
CA LYS A 925 5.43 0.61 -40.35
C LYS A 925 6.74 -0.17 -40.41
N ASN A 926 7.58 0.19 -41.38
CA ASN A 926 8.91 -0.34 -41.64
C ASN A 926 9.88 0.83 -41.88
N ALA A 927 11.08 0.78 -41.29
CA ALA A 927 12.12 1.82 -41.43
C ALA A 927 13.10 1.53 -42.59
N GLU A 928 12.66 0.81 -43.63
CA GLU A 928 13.49 0.48 -44.79
C GLU A 928 13.73 1.70 -45.69
N ARG A 929 14.92 1.78 -46.30
CA ARG A 929 15.30 2.90 -47.18
C ARG A 929 14.54 2.81 -48.50
N LEU A 930 13.73 3.82 -48.79
CA LEU A 930 13.02 3.94 -50.06
C LEU A 930 14.00 4.36 -51.17
N SER A 931 13.72 3.99 -52.41
CA SER A 931 14.60 4.25 -53.56
C SER A 931 13.83 4.90 -54.71
N TYR A 932 14.37 5.98 -55.25
CA TYR A 932 13.80 6.76 -56.35
C TYR A 932 14.89 7.20 -57.34
N CYS A 933 14.53 7.47 -58.58
CA CYS A 933 15.42 8.07 -59.58
C CYS A 933 15.32 9.62 -59.52
N LEU A 934 16.37 10.31 -59.98
CA LEU A 934 16.40 11.77 -60.08
C LEU A 934 15.26 12.27 -60.99
N GLY A 935 14.46 13.22 -60.51
CA GLY A 935 13.29 13.76 -61.22
C GLY A 935 11.96 13.06 -60.92
N ASP A 936 11.94 11.95 -60.18
CA ASP A 936 10.70 11.31 -59.75
C ASP A 936 9.89 12.22 -58.80
N ALA A 937 8.56 12.08 -58.84
CA ALA A 937 7.66 12.64 -57.83
C ALA A 937 7.48 11.65 -56.66
N LEU A 938 7.40 12.16 -55.43
CA LEU A 938 7.31 11.35 -54.20
C LEU A 938 5.95 10.64 -54.07
N THR A 939 5.81 9.54 -54.81
CA THR A 939 4.56 8.78 -55.00
C THR A 939 4.87 7.27 -55.02
N PRO A 940 3.96 6.38 -54.56
CA PRO A 940 4.28 4.96 -54.38
C PRO A 940 4.66 4.21 -55.66
N ILE A 941 5.93 3.81 -55.78
CA ILE A 941 6.46 3.08 -56.95
C ILE A 941 6.05 1.59 -56.91
N SER A 942 5.15 1.21 -57.82
CA SER A 942 4.84 -0.18 -58.24
C SER A 942 4.19 -1.11 -57.19
N PRO A 943 3.17 -1.92 -57.55
CA PRO A 943 2.44 -2.77 -56.59
C PRO A 943 3.24 -3.98 -56.06
N SER A 944 4.51 -4.14 -56.43
CA SER A 944 5.31 -5.33 -56.07
C SER A 944 5.85 -5.31 -54.63
N TYR A 945 5.96 -4.13 -54.01
CA TYR A 945 6.46 -3.96 -52.64
C TYR A 945 5.36 -3.37 -51.75
N LYS A 946 4.52 -4.25 -51.18
CA LYS A 946 3.23 -3.84 -50.57
C LYS A 946 3.35 -2.97 -49.31
N GLU A 947 4.48 -2.95 -48.61
CA GLU A 947 4.61 -2.31 -47.29
C GLU A 947 5.72 -1.25 -47.18
N GLU A 948 6.40 -0.92 -48.29
CA GLU A 948 7.33 0.20 -48.32
C GLU A 948 6.56 1.54 -48.19
N GLY A 949 7.06 2.46 -47.35
CA GLY A 949 6.53 3.82 -47.20
C GLY A 949 5.16 3.96 -46.50
N VAL A 950 4.71 2.96 -45.73
CA VAL A 950 3.47 3.04 -44.94
C VAL A 950 3.72 3.75 -43.61
N ILE A 951 2.87 4.74 -43.29
CA ILE A 951 2.71 5.32 -41.94
C ILE A 951 1.44 4.73 -41.33
N VAL A 952 1.55 4.25 -40.08
CA VAL A 952 0.44 3.82 -39.23
C VAL A 952 0.08 4.98 -38.30
N LEU A 953 -1.21 5.18 -38.08
CA LEU A 953 -1.80 6.27 -37.31
C LEU A 953 -2.78 5.71 -36.28
N ASP A 954 -2.51 5.95 -35.01
CA ASP A 954 -3.40 5.57 -33.89
C ASP A 954 -4.10 6.83 -33.35
N GLY A 955 -5.36 6.68 -32.92
CA GLY A 955 -6.27 7.80 -32.58
C GLY A 955 -7.51 7.83 -33.49
N ALA A 956 -8.26 8.94 -33.47
CA ALA A 956 -9.53 9.06 -34.20
C ALA A 956 -9.40 9.79 -35.54
N PRO A 957 -9.62 9.14 -36.71
CA PRO A 957 -9.62 9.81 -38.00
C PRO A 957 -10.80 10.81 -38.14
N PRO A 958 -10.65 11.88 -38.95
CA PRO A 958 -9.50 12.18 -39.80
C PRO A 958 -8.31 12.76 -39.04
N PHE A 959 -7.11 12.33 -39.44
CA PHE A 959 -5.84 12.85 -38.95
C PHE A 959 -5.34 14.00 -39.81
N ALA A 960 -4.63 14.95 -39.20
CA ALA A 960 -3.74 15.90 -39.87
C ALA A 960 -2.29 15.56 -39.50
N LEU A 961 -1.51 15.16 -40.49
CA LEU A 961 -0.14 14.65 -40.35
C LEU A 961 0.86 15.68 -40.90
N ASP A 962 1.69 16.24 -40.04
CA ASP A 962 2.69 17.24 -40.41
C ASP A 962 4.04 16.57 -40.68
N LEU A 963 4.49 16.63 -41.94
CA LEU A 963 5.74 16.02 -42.42
C LEU A 963 6.78 17.09 -42.76
N ALA A 964 8.05 16.82 -42.43
CA ALA A 964 9.20 17.56 -42.96
C ALA A 964 10.03 16.66 -43.87
N ILE A 965 10.17 17.06 -45.13
CA ILE A 965 11.01 16.42 -46.13
C ILE A 965 12.32 17.21 -46.19
N ARG A 966 13.40 16.64 -45.64
CA ARG A 966 14.72 17.27 -45.54
C ARG A 966 15.65 16.73 -46.62
N ASN A 967 16.24 17.59 -47.43
CA ASN A 967 17.29 17.26 -48.37
C ASN A 967 18.66 17.45 -47.70
N LEU A 968 19.38 16.37 -47.42
CA LEU A 968 20.65 16.44 -46.68
C LEU A 968 21.83 16.92 -47.54
N GLY A 969 21.68 16.95 -48.87
CA GLY A 969 22.68 17.50 -49.79
C GLY A 969 22.64 19.02 -49.89
N THR A 970 21.45 19.62 -49.84
CA THR A 970 21.26 21.09 -49.94
C THR A 970 20.91 21.76 -48.61
N SER A 971 20.60 20.99 -47.56
CA SER A 971 19.97 21.46 -46.31
C SER A 971 18.58 22.10 -46.47
N ASP A 972 17.93 21.90 -47.63
CA ASP A 972 16.56 22.36 -47.88
C ASP A 972 15.54 21.51 -47.09
N VAL A 973 14.46 22.14 -46.63
CA VAL A 973 13.42 21.49 -45.80
C VAL A 973 12.03 21.97 -46.23
N GLN A 974 11.28 21.09 -46.89
CA GLN A 974 9.89 21.35 -47.26
C GLN A 974 8.94 20.73 -46.23
N HIS A 975 7.99 21.53 -45.73
CA HIS A 975 6.95 21.08 -44.80
C HIS A 975 5.64 20.85 -45.56
N GLU A 976 4.97 19.72 -45.32
CA GLU A 976 3.71 19.35 -45.96
C GLU A 976 2.75 18.75 -44.91
N THR A 977 1.54 19.31 -44.81
CA THR A 977 0.46 18.80 -43.96
C THR A 977 -0.48 17.94 -44.80
N VAL A 978 -0.65 16.67 -44.43
CA VAL A 978 -1.53 15.72 -45.13
C VAL A 978 -2.72 15.36 -44.26
N TYR A 979 -3.93 15.45 -44.83
CA TYR A 979 -5.15 14.97 -44.18
C TYR A 979 -5.42 13.51 -44.55
N VAL A 980 -5.60 12.65 -43.54
CA VAL A 980 -5.73 11.20 -43.71
C VAL A 980 -7.01 10.69 -43.05
N PRO A 981 -7.96 10.08 -43.80
CA PRO A 981 -9.22 9.57 -43.25
C PRO A 981 -9.13 8.14 -42.66
N THR A 982 -7.93 7.55 -42.58
CA THR A 982 -7.69 6.13 -42.25
C THR A 982 -6.44 5.94 -41.38
N ASN A 983 -6.42 4.86 -40.60
CA ASN A 983 -5.30 4.51 -39.69
C ASN A 983 -4.04 3.95 -40.39
N GLU A 984 -4.07 3.70 -41.70
CA GLU A 984 -2.87 3.52 -42.52
C GLU A 984 -2.86 4.57 -43.65
N TRP A 985 -1.69 5.09 -43.98
CA TRP A 985 -1.43 5.96 -45.13
C TRP A 985 -0.12 5.58 -45.82
N LYS A 986 -0.06 5.73 -47.15
CA LYS A 986 1.17 5.54 -47.92
C LYS A 986 1.74 6.88 -48.33
N LEU A 987 3.05 7.05 -48.14
CA LEU A 987 3.79 8.26 -48.48
C LEU A 987 3.54 8.66 -49.95
N ASN A 988 2.69 9.67 -50.12
CA ASN A 988 2.18 10.11 -51.41
C ASN A 988 2.03 11.63 -51.40
N VAL A 989 3.13 12.31 -51.74
CA VAL A 989 3.25 13.77 -51.79
C VAL A 989 3.55 14.17 -53.24
N PRO A 990 2.57 14.08 -54.16
CA PRO A 990 2.79 14.24 -55.60
C PRO A 990 3.22 15.65 -56.04
N ARG A 991 3.19 16.62 -55.11
CA ARG A 991 3.73 17.98 -55.32
C ARG A 991 5.24 18.07 -55.09
N TYR A 992 5.83 17.10 -54.39
CA TYR A 992 7.27 17.05 -54.11
C TYR A 992 8.00 16.26 -55.20
N ILE A 993 8.91 16.93 -55.90
CA ILE A 993 9.74 16.36 -56.97
C ILE A 993 11.18 16.29 -56.48
N LEU A 994 11.83 15.15 -56.71
CA LEU A 994 13.18 14.86 -56.22
C LEU A 994 14.23 15.53 -57.12
N LYS A 995 14.53 16.80 -56.81
CA LYS A 995 15.38 17.72 -57.60
C LYS A 995 16.89 17.47 -57.50
N SER A 996 17.36 16.64 -56.57
CA SER A 996 18.79 16.36 -56.40
C SER A 996 19.05 14.93 -55.95
N VAL A 997 20.21 14.42 -56.35
CA VAL A 997 20.77 13.12 -55.92
C VAL A 997 21.10 13.11 -54.43
N GLY A 998 21.25 11.91 -53.87
CA GLY A 998 21.70 11.69 -52.51
C GLY A 998 20.58 11.33 -51.54
N GLN A 999 20.82 11.60 -50.24
CA GLN A 999 19.93 11.15 -49.18
C GLN A 999 18.95 12.26 -48.77
N HIS A 1000 17.65 11.94 -48.84
CA HIS A 1000 16.58 12.75 -48.28
C HIS A 1000 16.01 12.01 -47.05
N LEU A 1001 15.52 12.76 -46.08
CA LEU A 1001 14.94 12.26 -44.84
C LEU A 1001 13.51 12.78 -44.70
N VAL A 1002 12.52 11.89 -44.66
CA VAL A 1002 11.14 12.26 -44.32
C VAL A 1002 10.93 12.02 -42.84
N GLU A 1003 10.58 13.07 -42.12
CA GLU A 1003 10.36 13.08 -40.68
C GLU A 1003 8.91 13.46 -40.36
N ILE A 1004 8.24 12.63 -39.56
CA ILE A 1004 6.96 12.98 -38.94
C ILE A 1004 7.25 14.01 -37.84
N GLN A 1005 6.66 15.19 -37.92
CA GLN A 1005 6.87 16.26 -36.94
C GLN A 1005 5.78 16.27 -35.87
N ALA A 1006 4.52 16.16 -36.29
CA ALA A 1006 3.36 16.11 -35.43
C ALA A 1006 2.23 15.32 -36.11
N VAL A 1007 1.30 14.83 -35.31
CA VAL A 1007 0.01 14.31 -35.75
C VAL A 1007 -1.08 14.97 -34.89
N ARG A 1008 -2.23 15.26 -35.49
CA ARG A 1008 -3.44 15.72 -34.81
C ARG A 1008 -4.61 14.87 -35.30
N ASP A 1009 -5.58 14.61 -34.44
CA ASP A 1009 -6.72 13.75 -34.74
C ASP A 1009 -8.05 14.50 -34.54
N ALA A 1010 -9.17 13.81 -34.77
CA ALA A 1010 -10.51 14.40 -34.62
C ALA A 1010 -10.85 14.81 -33.17
N ASN A 1011 -10.14 14.27 -32.17
CA ASN A 1011 -10.32 14.63 -30.75
C ASN A 1011 -9.59 15.93 -30.38
N GLY A 1012 -8.58 16.35 -31.15
CA GLY A 1012 -7.79 17.54 -30.87
C GLY A 1012 -6.78 17.37 -29.73
N CYS A 1013 -6.40 16.14 -29.37
CA CYS A 1013 -5.41 15.88 -28.34
C CYS A 1013 -3.97 16.10 -28.82
N ASP A 1014 -3.10 16.56 -27.93
CA ASP A 1014 -1.65 16.59 -28.17
C ASP A 1014 -1.12 15.18 -28.44
N HIS A 1015 -0.27 15.03 -29.45
CA HIS A 1015 0.26 13.73 -29.85
C HIS A 1015 1.08 13.03 -28.77
N ALA A 1016 1.15 11.70 -28.87
CA ALA A 1016 2.06 10.88 -28.08
C ALA A 1016 3.52 11.18 -28.45
N PRO A 1017 4.49 10.90 -27.55
CA PRO A 1017 5.92 11.00 -27.88
C PRO A 1017 6.29 10.08 -29.07
N LEU A 1018 6.59 10.68 -30.21
CA LEU A 1018 6.87 9.95 -31.46
C LEU A 1018 8.14 9.10 -31.34
N ASP A 1019 8.03 7.79 -31.60
CA ASP A 1019 9.11 6.81 -31.50
C ASP A 1019 10.36 7.26 -32.30
N PRO A 1020 11.50 7.54 -31.65
CA PRO A 1020 12.69 8.06 -32.33
C PRO A 1020 13.28 7.08 -33.37
N THR A 1021 12.92 5.81 -33.33
CA THR A 1021 13.32 4.77 -34.29
C THR A 1021 12.36 4.62 -35.48
N ARG A 1022 11.13 5.13 -35.37
CA ARG A 1022 10.07 5.03 -36.40
C ARG A 1022 9.47 6.37 -36.83
N ARG A 1023 9.94 7.50 -36.30
CA ARG A 1023 9.52 8.86 -36.70
C ARG A 1023 10.02 9.28 -38.08
N ASN A 1024 11.07 8.63 -38.61
CA ASN A 1024 11.67 8.99 -39.89
C ASN A 1024 11.88 7.79 -40.81
N VAL A 1025 11.90 8.06 -42.12
CA VAL A 1025 12.32 7.12 -43.17
C VAL A 1025 13.28 7.81 -44.12
N TRP A 1026 14.25 7.04 -44.62
CA TRP A 1026 15.28 7.51 -45.54
C TRP A 1026 14.87 7.25 -46.98
N ILE A 1027 15.18 8.20 -47.85
CA ILE A 1027 14.96 8.12 -49.30
C ILE A 1027 16.30 8.31 -50.00
N ASP A 1028 16.74 7.28 -50.73
CA ASP A 1028 17.93 7.32 -51.57
C ASP A 1028 17.51 7.71 -53.01
N VAL A 1029 17.92 8.90 -53.44
CA VAL A 1029 17.69 9.42 -54.79
C VAL A 1029 18.93 9.20 -55.64
N ALA A 1030 18.79 8.45 -56.72
CA ALA A 1030 19.89 8.10 -57.61
C ALA A 1030 19.73 8.71 -59.01
N GLU A 1031 20.81 9.23 -59.58
CA GLU A 1031 20.88 9.60 -61.00
C GLU A 1031 20.97 8.34 -61.88
N THR A 1032 20.68 8.45 -63.17
CA THR A 1032 20.75 7.33 -64.11
C THR A 1032 22.17 6.78 -64.26
N ALA A 1033 22.36 5.46 -64.14
CA ALA A 1033 23.66 4.84 -64.35
C ALA A 1033 24.26 5.10 -65.74
N ALA A 1034 25.58 5.26 -65.77
CA ALA A 1034 26.40 5.31 -66.97
C ALA A 1034 27.55 4.28 -66.86
N ILE A 1035 28.19 3.97 -67.99
CA ILE A 1035 29.41 3.17 -68.04
C ILE A 1035 30.47 3.93 -68.83
N VAL A 1036 31.61 4.17 -68.17
CA VAL A 1036 32.72 4.94 -68.69
C VAL A 1036 33.95 4.03 -68.76
N PRO A 1037 34.66 3.91 -69.89
CA PRO A 1037 35.94 3.20 -69.91
C PRO A 1037 36.93 3.91 -69.00
N TYR A 1038 37.63 3.15 -68.15
CA TYR A 1038 38.59 3.73 -67.20
C TYR A 1038 39.76 4.41 -67.93
N ASP A 1039 40.08 3.94 -69.13
CA ASP A 1039 41.13 4.46 -69.98
C ASP A 1039 40.58 4.73 -71.39
N ARG A 1040 41.06 5.80 -72.03
CA ARG A 1040 40.72 6.13 -73.42
C ARG A 1040 41.61 5.42 -74.44
N ARG A 1041 42.64 4.70 -74.00
CA ARG A 1041 43.48 3.89 -74.88
C ARG A 1041 42.64 2.86 -75.63
N LEU A 1042 42.80 2.84 -76.95
CA LEU A 1042 42.25 1.79 -77.80
C LEU A 1042 43.18 0.57 -77.86
N ASP A 1043 44.33 0.63 -77.18
CA ASP A 1043 45.44 -0.32 -77.24
C ASP A 1043 45.99 -0.58 -75.83
N TYR A 1044 45.96 -1.85 -75.40
CA TYR A 1044 46.38 -2.36 -74.08
C TYR A 1044 47.67 -3.20 -74.19
N CYS A 1045 48.17 -3.82 -73.11
CA CYS A 1045 49.20 -4.88 -73.15
C CYS A 1045 48.59 -6.27 -72.75
N VAL A 1046 49.24 -7.39 -73.08
CA VAL A 1046 48.81 -8.75 -72.71
C VAL A 1046 48.97 -8.93 -71.20
N GLY A 1047 47.94 -9.47 -70.55
CA GLY A 1047 47.86 -9.52 -69.09
C GLY A 1047 47.19 -8.27 -68.47
N ASP A 1048 46.98 -7.20 -69.23
CA ASP A 1048 46.22 -6.05 -68.75
C ASP A 1048 44.75 -6.41 -68.45
N ALA A 1049 44.13 -5.58 -67.60
CA ALA A 1049 42.70 -5.60 -67.40
C ALA A 1049 41.99 -4.50 -68.18
N LEU A 1050 40.96 -4.89 -68.94
CA LEU A 1050 39.92 -3.95 -69.37
C LEU A 1050 39.10 -3.58 -68.13
N GLN A 1051 39.04 -2.30 -67.81
CA GLN A 1051 38.34 -1.74 -66.65
C GLN A 1051 37.34 -0.68 -67.16
N PHE A 1052 36.12 -0.76 -66.65
CA PHE A 1052 35.08 0.24 -66.90
C PHE A 1052 34.50 0.67 -65.55
N GLN A 1053 34.35 1.97 -65.35
CA GLN A 1053 33.66 2.51 -64.19
C GLN A 1053 32.16 2.51 -64.47
N LEU A 1054 31.41 1.91 -63.56
CA LEU A 1054 29.95 1.93 -63.52
C LEU A 1054 29.54 3.05 -62.56
N GLU A 1055 28.89 4.08 -63.10
CA GLU A 1055 28.36 5.20 -62.34
C GLU A 1055 26.95 4.85 -61.85
N GLY A 1056 26.55 5.34 -60.67
CA GLY A 1056 25.33 4.93 -59.98
C GLY A 1056 25.62 4.13 -58.69
N THR A 1057 24.88 3.03 -58.47
CA THR A 1057 24.85 2.33 -57.16
C THR A 1057 24.81 0.80 -57.30
N PRO A 1058 25.54 0.03 -56.46
CA PRO A 1058 25.52 -1.43 -56.55
C PRO A 1058 24.16 -2.04 -56.12
N PRO A 1059 23.71 -3.14 -56.75
CA PRO A 1059 24.32 -3.84 -57.87
C PRO A 1059 23.90 -3.23 -59.23
N TRP A 1060 24.87 -3.12 -60.13
CA TRP A 1060 24.65 -2.79 -61.53
C TRP A 1060 24.40 -4.06 -62.36
N ARG A 1061 23.67 -3.91 -63.46
CA ARG A 1061 23.52 -4.91 -64.52
C ARG A 1061 24.08 -4.32 -65.82
N VAL A 1062 25.07 -4.97 -66.40
CA VAL A 1062 25.78 -4.54 -67.62
C VAL A 1062 25.60 -5.58 -68.71
N GLN A 1063 25.34 -5.14 -69.94
CA GLN A 1063 25.20 -6.02 -71.11
C GLN A 1063 26.26 -5.65 -72.15
N TYR A 1064 27.05 -6.63 -72.62
CA TYR A 1064 28.25 -6.39 -73.44
C TYR A 1064 28.47 -7.48 -74.51
N ASP A 1065 29.41 -7.27 -75.45
CA ASP A 1065 29.79 -8.22 -76.49
C ASP A 1065 31.33 -8.32 -76.65
N PHE A 1066 31.86 -9.53 -76.83
CA PHE A 1066 33.28 -9.79 -77.12
C PHE A 1066 33.40 -10.77 -78.30
N ASN A 1067 34.13 -10.38 -79.35
CA ASN A 1067 34.30 -11.13 -80.60
C ASN A 1067 32.98 -11.72 -81.18
N GLY A 1068 31.85 -11.01 -81.08
CA GLY A 1068 30.57 -11.39 -81.67
C GLY A 1068 29.65 -12.24 -80.78
N ARG A 1069 29.82 -12.17 -79.45
CA ARG A 1069 28.99 -12.90 -78.48
C ARG A 1069 28.53 -11.99 -77.33
N ARG A 1070 27.21 -11.75 -77.28
CA ARG A 1070 26.56 -11.00 -76.20
C ARG A 1070 26.54 -11.77 -74.86
N VAL A 1071 26.77 -11.04 -73.77
CA VAL A 1071 26.78 -11.51 -72.37
C VAL A 1071 26.10 -10.47 -71.48
N THR A 1072 25.33 -10.93 -70.49
CA THR A 1072 24.78 -10.07 -69.43
C THR A 1072 25.48 -10.39 -68.11
N ALA A 1073 26.14 -9.40 -67.52
CA ALA A 1073 26.83 -9.51 -66.24
C ALA A 1073 26.11 -8.69 -65.15
N SER A 1074 26.19 -9.17 -63.91
CA SER A 1074 25.79 -8.42 -62.72
C SER A 1074 27.05 -8.04 -61.95
N SER A 1075 27.24 -6.75 -61.71
CA SER A 1075 28.38 -6.23 -60.94
C SER A 1075 27.92 -5.72 -59.58
N LYS A 1076 28.58 -6.19 -58.52
CA LYS A 1076 28.41 -5.65 -57.16
C LYS A 1076 29.42 -4.52 -56.84
N THR A 1077 30.27 -4.18 -57.80
CA THR A 1077 31.35 -3.19 -57.71
C THR A 1077 31.20 -2.14 -58.81
N SER A 1078 31.57 -0.89 -58.49
CA SER A 1078 31.70 0.22 -59.44
C SER A 1078 32.65 -0.16 -60.57
N GLN A 1079 33.71 -0.91 -60.24
CA GLN A 1079 34.63 -1.44 -61.22
C GLN A 1079 34.06 -2.69 -61.91
N PHE A 1080 33.87 -2.59 -63.23
CA PHE A 1080 33.62 -3.72 -64.11
C PHE A 1080 34.93 -4.10 -64.82
N ARG A 1081 35.65 -5.08 -64.26
CA ARG A 1081 36.97 -5.54 -64.72
C ARG A 1081 36.89 -6.87 -65.47
N ARG A 1082 37.60 -7.01 -66.59
CA ARG A 1082 37.87 -8.30 -67.28
C ARG A 1082 39.30 -8.34 -67.83
N VAL A 1083 40.01 -9.46 -67.66
CA VAL A 1083 41.41 -9.60 -68.10
C VAL A 1083 41.55 -9.93 -69.59
N ALA A 1084 42.47 -9.25 -70.26
CA ALA A 1084 42.92 -9.51 -71.62
C ALA A 1084 43.96 -10.66 -71.66
N GLY A 1085 43.46 -11.89 -71.50
CA GLY A 1085 44.30 -13.11 -71.58
C GLY A 1085 44.76 -13.51 -73.00
N ALA A 1086 44.39 -12.73 -74.02
CA ALA A 1086 44.83 -12.82 -75.42
C ALA A 1086 44.41 -11.54 -76.16
N ALA A 1087 45.05 -11.22 -77.29
CA ALA A 1087 44.66 -10.07 -78.13
C ALA A 1087 43.29 -10.29 -78.84
N GLY A 1088 42.48 -9.23 -78.98
CA GLY A 1088 41.11 -9.30 -79.53
C GLY A 1088 40.33 -7.98 -79.46
N THR A 1089 39.00 -8.00 -79.63
CA THR A 1089 38.14 -6.79 -79.70
C THR A 1089 36.82 -6.91 -78.91
N PHE A 1090 36.39 -5.82 -78.27
CA PHE A 1090 35.33 -5.75 -77.23
C PHE A 1090 34.31 -4.61 -77.48
N SER A 1091 33.07 -4.69 -76.92
CA SER A 1091 32.06 -3.59 -76.93
C SER A 1091 30.92 -3.74 -75.88
N VAL A 1092 30.06 -2.72 -75.69
CA VAL A 1092 29.00 -2.64 -74.65
C VAL A 1092 27.63 -2.22 -75.23
N VAL A 1093 26.51 -2.55 -74.56
CA VAL A 1093 25.11 -2.39 -75.04
C VAL A 1093 24.15 -1.65 -74.08
N SER A 1094 24.14 -1.95 -72.77
CA SER A 1094 23.25 -1.25 -71.82
C SER A 1094 23.68 -1.41 -70.35
N ILE A 1095 23.18 -0.52 -69.48
CA ILE A 1095 23.39 -0.55 -68.03
C ILE A 1095 22.10 -0.23 -67.24
N ALA A 1096 21.93 -0.84 -66.07
CA ALA A 1096 20.91 -0.46 -65.08
C ALA A 1096 21.44 -0.65 -63.65
N HIS A 1097 20.83 0.04 -62.67
CA HIS A 1097 21.20 -0.02 -61.25
C HIS A 1097 19.99 0.23 -60.34
N GLN A 1098 20.19 0.44 -59.02
CA GLN A 1098 19.15 0.71 -58.02
C GLN A 1098 17.94 -0.25 -58.13
N ARG A 1099 18.17 -1.55 -57.86
CA ARG A 1099 17.19 -2.64 -58.07
C ARG A 1099 16.67 -2.76 -59.52
N ASN A 1100 17.39 -2.23 -60.51
CA ASN A 1100 17.06 -2.13 -61.95
C ASN A 1100 15.98 -1.08 -62.29
N MET A 1101 15.76 -0.08 -61.45
CA MET A 1101 14.72 0.95 -61.70
C MET A 1101 15.21 2.04 -62.66
N CYS A 1102 16.42 2.57 -62.46
CA CYS A 1102 17.02 3.53 -63.38
C CYS A 1102 17.89 2.76 -64.40
N GLN A 1103 17.53 2.79 -65.69
CA GLN A 1103 18.16 2.04 -66.79
C GLN A 1103 18.52 2.95 -67.98
N THR A 1104 19.68 2.71 -68.60
CA THR A 1104 20.27 3.53 -69.65
C THR A 1104 20.84 2.67 -70.81
N PRO A 1105 20.55 2.98 -72.09
CA PRO A 1105 21.19 2.34 -73.25
C PRO A 1105 22.59 2.93 -73.53
N VAL A 1106 23.48 2.17 -74.18
CA VAL A 1106 24.89 2.55 -74.42
C VAL A 1106 25.33 2.10 -75.82
N ASN A 1107 25.94 2.99 -76.63
CA ASN A 1107 26.17 2.73 -78.06
C ASN A 1107 27.64 2.78 -78.54
N ASP A 1108 28.58 3.43 -77.84
CA ASP A 1108 29.76 4.05 -78.49
C ASP A 1108 31.16 3.56 -77.99
N LEU A 1109 31.46 2.24 -77.93
CA LEU A 1109 32.64 1.73 -77.18
C LEU A 1109 33.37 0.48 -77.76
N HIS A 1110 34.69 0.57 -78.10
CA HIS A 1110 35.52 -0.49 -78.79
C HIS A 1110 37.07 -0.45 -78.46
N ILE A 1111 37.84 -1.60 -78.41
CA ILE A 1111 39.27 -1.72 -77.84
C ILE A 1111 40.22 -2.86 -78.44
N ARG A 1112 41.60 -2.85 -78.27
CA ARG A 1112 42.75 -3.77 -78.74
C ARG A 1112 44.01 -3.92 -77.75
N ILE A 1113 45.12 -4.72 -77.97
CA ILE A 1113 46.19 -5.27 -76.96
C ILE A 1113 47.72 -5.62 -77.45
N HIS A 1114 48.88 -5.49 -76.66
CA HIS A 1114 50.43 -5.51 -76.93
C HIS A 1114 51.54 -5.99 -75.81
N GLU A 1115 52.93 -5.77 -75.80
CA GLU A 1115 54.05 -6.45 -74.92
C GLU A 1115 55.41 -5.69 -74.40
N ILE A 1116 56.46 -6.28 -73.67
CA ILE A 1116 57.34 -5.77 -72.46
C ILE A 1116 58.98 -5.95 -72.30
N PRO A 1117 59.79 -5.17 -71.43
CA PRO A 1117 61.34 -5.11 -71.18
C PRO A 1117 62.11 -5.50 -69.77
N SER A 1118 63.34 -4.97 -69.31
CA SER A 1118 64.15 -5.24 -67.99
C SER A 1118 65.46 -4.39 -67.50
N ALA A 1119 65.97 -4.38 -66.20
CA ALA A 1119 67.13 -3.50 -65.64
C ALA A 1119 67.93 -3.85 -64.27
N GLU A 1120 69.04 -3.12 -63.84
CA GLU A 1120 70.00 -3.40 -62.65
C GLU A 1120 70.67 -2.21 -61.77
N VAL A 1121 71.48 -2.49 -60.69
CA VAL A 1121 72.20 -1.53 -59.73
C VAL A 1121 73.61 -1.96 -59.25
N SER A 1122 74.58 -1.02 -59.11
CA SER A 1122 75.86 -1.18 -58.35
C SER A 1122 76.57 -2.53 -58.54
N HIS A 1123 76.45 -3.09 -59.76
CA HIS A 1123 76.84 -4.44 -60.13
C HIS A 1123 76.28 -5.58 -59.21
N GLY A 1124 75.34 -5.28 -58.30
CA GLY A 1124 74.61 -6.23 -57.46
C GLY A 1124 74.50 -5.98 -55.94
N ASN A 1125 75.19 -4.98 -55.36
CA ASN A 1125 75.62 -5.00 -53.93
C ASN A 1125 74.90 -3.98 -52.96
N LYS A 1126 75.34 -3.79 -51.69
CA LYS A 1126 74.58 -3.10 -50.57
C LYS A 1126 75.41 -2.29 -49.52
N PHE A 1127 74.76 -1.42 -48.70
CA PHE A 1127 75.32 -0.57 -47.59
C PHE A 1127 74.36 -0.31 -46.37
N LEU A 1128 74.73 0.49 -45.33
CA LEU A 1128 73.91 0.97 -44.16
C LEU A 1128 74.56 2.15 -43.36
N GLU A 1129 73.77 3.08 -42.73
CA GLU A 1129 74.17 4.15 -41.74
C GLU A 1129 72.95 4.89 -41.06
N ASP A 1130 73.14 6.01 -40.30
CA ASP A 1130 72.21 6.75 -39.37
C ASP A 1130 72.56 8.29 -39.25
N ILE A 1131 71.65 9.26 -38.93
CA ILE A 1131 71.88 10.77 -38.90
C ILE A 1131 71.19 11.57 -37.74
N ARG A 1132 71.34 12.91 -37.66
CA ARG A 1132 70.45 13.86 -36.92
C ARG A 1132 69.61 14.69 -37.90
N GLU A 1133 69.04 15.83 -37.51
CA GLU A 1133 68.45 16.79 -38.47
C GLU A 1133 69.61 17.45 -39.30
N GLY A 1134 70.26 16.67 -40.22
CA GLY A 1134 71.59 16.96 -40.84
C GLY A 1134 72.16 16.15 -42.08
N GLU A 1135 72.56 14.88 -41.96
CA GLU A 1135 73.70 14.26 -42.73
C GLU A 1135 73.40 13.33 -43.98
N GLN A 1136 74.43 12.85 -44.75
CA GLN A 1136 74.34 12.60 -46.24
C GLN A 1136 75.13 11.38 -46.90
N ALA A 1137 74.77 10.87 -48.11
CA ALA A 1137 75.43 9.73 -48.88
C ALA A 1137 75.18 9.63 -50.45
N GLU A 1138 75.69 8.59 -51.20
CA GLU A 1138 75.88 8.48 -52.71
C GLU A 1138 75.65 7.07 -53.40
N ILE A 1139 75.23 6.93 -54.71
CA ILE A 1139 74.75 5.65 -55.41
C ILE A 1139 74.84 5.58 -57.00
N VAL A 1140 74.81 4.38 -57.68
CA VAL A 1140 75.01 4.09 -59.18
C VAL A 1140 74.19 2.89 -59.84
N PHE A 1141 73.78 2.90 -61.15
CA PHE A 1141 72.72 2.01 -61.81
C PHE A 1141 72.81 1.59 -63.36
N THR A 1142 71.95 0.68 -63.93
CA THR A 1142 72.05 0.03 -65.34
C THR A 1142 70.73 -0.52 -66.07
N LEU A 1143 70.64 -0.79 -67.43
CA LEU A 1143 69.38 -0.96 -68.31
C LEU A 1143 69.27 -2.00 -69.52
N ILE A 1144 68.05 -2.40 -70.03
CA ILE A 1144 67.70 -3.17 -71.31
C ILE A 1144 66.22 -2.98 -71.89
N GLY A 1145 65.98 -2.83 -73.23
CA GLY A 1145 64.61 -2.93 -73.87
C GLY A 1145 64.45 -2.44 -75.34
N GLU A 1146 63.24 -2.00 -75.79
CA GLU A 1146 63.02 -1.23 -77.06
C GLU A 1146 63.03 0.30 -76.83
N PRO A 1147 64.07 1.05 -77.24
CA PRO A 1147 64.32 2.43 -76.75
C PRO A 1147 63.28 3.47 -77.20
N PRO A 1148 63.09 4.58 -76.45
CA PRO A 1148 63.97 5.11 -75.39
C PRO A 1148 63.71 4.54 -73.98
N PHE A 1149 64.75 4.50 -73.14
CA PHE A 1149 64.64 3.95 -71.79
C PHE A 1149 64.31 4.97 -70.70
N THR A 1150 63.65 4.49 -69.66
CA THR A 1150 63.43 5.17 -68.38
C THR A 1150 63.54 4.15 -67.25
N PHE A 1151 64.19 4.46 -66.14
CA PHE A 1151 64.35 3.53 -65.00
C PHE A 1151 64.30 4.25 -63.65
N THR A 1152 64.07 3.52 -62.55
CA THR A 1152 63.88 4.10 -61.21
C THR A 1152 64.73 3.43 -60.14
N TYR A 1153 65.32 4.24 -59.26
CA TYR A 1153 65.88 3.81 -57.99
C TYR A 1153 65.18 4.47 -56.80
N GLN A 1154 64.99 3.71 -55.72
CA GLN A 1154 64.32 4.08 -54.48
C GLN A 1154 65.31 4.21 -53.32
N ARG A 1155 64.77 4.43 -52.11
CA ARG A 1155 65.41 4.67 -50.82
C ARG A 1155 64.46 4.26 -49.65
N ALA A 1156 64.87 3.73 -48.47
CA ALA A 1156 64.00 3.11 -47.40
C ALA A 1156 64.54 3.06 -45.90
N GLU A 1157 63.90 2.44 -44.87
CA GLU A 1157 64.13 2.72 -43.40
C GLU A 1157 64.94 1.72 -42.46
N LEU A 1158 65.45 2.15 -41.26
CA LEU A 1158 66.37 1.47 -40.28
C LEU A 1158 65.66 0.39 -39.48
N THR A 1159 65.37 -0.73 -40.11
CA THR A 1159 64.79 -1.87 -39.42
C THR A 1159 65.86 -2.56 -38.56
N LYS A 1160 65.93 -2.19 -37.27
CA LYS A 1160 66.83 -2.80 -36.25
C LYS A 1160 66.56 -4.30 -35.97
N TYR A 1161 65.79 -5.00 -36.82
CA TYR A 1161 65.48 -6.42 -36.72
C TYR A 1161 65.48 -7.07 -38.12
N LYS A 1162 66.28 -8.14 -38.30
CA LYS A 1162 66.48 -8.90 -39.56
C LYS A 1162 65.24 -9.61 -40.15
N SER A 1163 64.03 -9.32 -39.66
CA SER A 1163 62.77 -9.93 -40.09
C SER A 1163 61.69 -8.90 -40.49
N LYS A 1164 62.07 -7.61 -40.66
CA LYS A 1164 61.18 -6.57 -41.21
C LYS A 1164 61.79 -5.93 -42.46
N THR A 1165 60.98 -5.81 -43.49
CA THR A 1165 61.30 -5.07 -44.72
C THR A 1165 61.52 -3.58 -44.41
N PRO A 1166 62.60 -2.95 -44.91
CA PRO A 1166 62.82 -1.53 -44.74
C PRO A 1166 61.82 -0.72 -45.59
N LYS A 1167 61.12 0.24 -44.97
CA LYS A 1167 60.03 1.05 -45.57
C LYS A 1167 60.58 2.20 -46.40
N VAL A 1168 60.11 2.35 -47.64
CA VAL A 1168 60.59 3.35 -48.63
C VAL A 1168 60.40 4.80 -48.14
N LEU A 1169 61.31 5.71 -48.54
CA LEU A 1169 61.53 7.08 -48.03
C LEU A 1169 61.82 8.14 -49.12
N GLU A 1170 62.61 7.82 -50.15
CA GLU A 1170 62.85 8.66 -51.34
C GLU A 1170 62.86 7.77 -52.58
N THR A 1171 62.51 8.30 -53.75
CA THR A 1171 62.57 7.57 -55.02
C THR A 1171 62.81 8.55 -56.17
N HIS A 1172 63.68 8.17 -57.11
CA HIS A 1172 64.10 8.98 -58.24
C HIS A 1172 64.08 8.16 -59.53
N THR A 1173 63.59 8.77 -60.61
CA THR A 1173 63.46 8.16 -61.93
C THR A 1173 64.28 8.96 -62.94
N VAL A 1174 64.93 8.25 -63.86
CA VAL A 1174 65.79 8.82 -64.90
C VAL A 1174 65.22 8.44 -66.26
N THR A 1175 64.97 9.42 -67.11
CA THR A 1175 64.17 9.31 -68.35
C THR A 1175 64.98 9.65 -69.60
N GLY A 1176 64.56 9.13 -70.76
CA GLY A 1176 65.09 9.55 -72.06
C GLY A 1176 66.50 9.02 -72.36
N ILE A 1177 66.87 7.91 -71.73
CA ILE A 1177 68.22 7.36 -71.81
C ILE A 1177 68.33 6.54 -73.10
N MET A 1178 69.22 6.99 -73.98
CA MET A 1178 69.58 6.32 -75.25
C MET A 1178 70.82 5.41 -75.09
N THR A 1179 71.33 5.34 -73.86
CA THR A 1179 72.48 4.55 -73.37
C THR A 1179 72.06 3.81 -72.08
N ASN A 1180 72.99 3.24 -71.30
CA ASN A 1180 72.65 2.20 -70.32
C ASN A 1180 73.07 2.44 -68.83
N GLU A 1181 73.56 3.61 -68.35
CA GLU A 1181 74.19 3.79 -66.98
C GLU A 1181 73.96 5.19 -66.29
N TYR A 1182 74.05 5.35 -64.92
CA TYR A 1182 73.75 6.61 -64.14
C TYR A 1182 74.17 6.70 -62.61
N SER A 1183 74.20 7.88 -61.90
CA SER A 1183 74.56 8.10 -60.43
C SER A 1183 74.06 9.41 -59.68
N ILE A 1184 74.06 9.50 -58.30
CA ILE A 1184 73.57 10.67 -57.42
C ILE A 1184 74.03 10.78 -55.90
N PHE A 1185 73.59 11.83 -55.13
CA PHE A 1185 73.72 12.09 -53.64
C PHE A 1185 72.38 12.44 -52.87
N SER A 1186 72.29 12.35 -51.51
CA SER A 1186 71.13 12.84 -50.67
C SER A 1186 71.42 13.01 -49.14
N ALA A 1187 70.54 13.69 -48.37
CA ALA A 1187 70.78 14.29 -47.03
C ALA A 1187 69.78 13.94 -45.88
N LEU A 1188 69.11 12.79 -45.95
CA LEU A 1188 68.08 12.37 -44.98
C LEU A 1188 68.27 10.88 -44.60
N GLU A 1189 67.35 10.27 -43.85
CA GLU A 1189 67.55 8.95 -43.20
C GLU A 1189 67.18 7.66 -44.03
N GLY A 1190 67.82 7.27 -45.17
CA GLY A 1190 67.25 6.20 -46.05
C GLY A 1190 68.03 5.43 -47.17
N THR A 1191 67.52 4.19 -47.50
CA THR A 1191 68.04 2.90 -48.11
C THR A 1191 67.95 2.62 -49.64
N TRP A 1192 69.02 2.77 -50.44
CA TRP A 1192 68.87 2.79 -51.92
C TRP A 1192 68.86 1.46 -52.73
N THR A 1193 67.98 1.32 -53.75
CA THR A 1193 67.77 0.12 -54.63
C THR A 1193 67.16 0.47 -56.02
N VAL A 1194 67.26 -0.33 -57.11
CA VAL A 1194 66.44 -0.14 -58.37
C VAL A 1194 65.19 -1.02 -58.36
N THR A 1195 64.14 -0.52 -59.01
CA THR A 1195 62.78 -1.09 -58.99
C THR A 1195 62.04 -1.12 -60.33
N PHE A 1196 62.54 -0.51 -61.41
CA PHE A 1196 61.75 -0.29 -62.64
C PHE A 1196 62.59 -0.02 -63.89
N ILE A 1197 62.06 -0.40 -65.06
CA ILE A 1197 62.38 0.15 -66.39
C ILE A 1197 61.12 0.24 -67.29
N SER A 1198 61.11 1.10 -68.32
CA SER A 1198 60.16 1.04 -69.44
C SER A 1198 60.83 1.12 -70.81
N ASP A 1199 60.07 0.68 -71.82
CA ASP A 1199 60.39 0.79 -73.25
C ASP A 1199 59.32 1.63 -73.99
N ARG A 1200 59.31 1.55 -75.32
CA ARG A 1200 58.38 2.31 -76.18
C ARG A 1200 56.88 2.03 -75.95
N TRP A 1201 56.47 0.81 -75.59
CA TRP A 1201 55.06 0.40 -75.60
C TRP A 1201 54.57 -0.14 -74.25
N CYS A 1202 55.36 -0.95 -73.54
CA CYS A 1202 55.02 -1.43 -72.20
C CYS A 1202 56.26 -1.30 -71.27
N ARG A 1203 56.28 -1.96 -70.09
CA ARG A 1203 57.29 -1.70 -69.04
C ARG A 1203 57.56 -2.89 -68.12
N TYR A 1204 58.69 -2.92 -67.42
CA TYR A 1204 59.03 -3.97 -66.45
C TYR A 1204 59.48 -3.44 -65.06
N PRO A 1205 58.88 -3.92 -63.93
CA PRO A 1205 57.67 -4.72 -63.90
C PRO A 1205 56.57 -4.02 -64.71
N PRO A 1206 55.60 -4.77 -65.26
CA PRO A 1206 54.45 -4.15 -65.91
C PRO A 1206 53.90 -3.06 -65.03
N ALA A 1207 53.19 -2.11 -65.65
CA ALA A 1207 52.37 -1.18 -64.89
C ALA A 1207 51.69 -1.97 -63.77
N GLN A 1208 52.06 -1.71 -62.51
CA GLN A 1208 51.20 -2.13 -61.42
C GLN A 1208 49.96 -1.29 -61.66
N THR A 1209 48.98 -1.90 -62.34
CA THR A 1209 47.71 -1.29 -62.72
C THR A 1209 47.08 -0.90 -61.40
N ASP A 1210 47.19 0.39 -61.10
CA ASP A 1210 47.54 0.80 -59.75
C ASP A 1210 46.54 0.21 -58.76
N SER A 1211 46.97 -0.50 -57.72
CA SER A 1211 45.97 -1.14 -56.82
C SER A 1211 45.17 -0.10 -56.01
N THR A 1212 45.51 1.18 -56.20
CA THR A 1212 44.76 2.39 -55.85
C THR A 1212 43.75 2.81 -56.92
N VAL A 1213 44.07 2.67 -58.22
CA VAL A 1213 43.12 2.69 -59.35
C VAL A 1213 42.11 1.55 -59.23
N GLU A 1214 42.55 0.37 -58.78
CA GLU A 1214 41.75 -0.85 -58.63
C GLU A 1214 41.00 -0.93 -57.28
N LYS A 1215 40.90 0.21 -56.57
CA LYS A 1215 40.10 0.42 -55.34
C LYS A 1215 39.40 1.79 -55.32
N ALA A 1216 38.93 2.23 -56.49
CA ALA A 1216 38.11 3.42 -56.71
C ALA A 1216 36.70 3.05 -57.21
#